data_AF-A0A6V8NA88-F1
#
_entry.id   AF-A0A6V8NA88-F1
#
_cell.length_a   1.000
_cell.length_b   1.000
_cell.length_c   1.000
_cell.angle_alpha   90.00
_cell.angle_beta   90.00
_cell.angle_gamma   90.00
#
_symmetry.space_group_name_H-M   'P 1'
#
loop_
_entity.id
_entity.type
_entity.pdbx_description
1 polymer ?
#
loop_
_entity_poly.entity_id
_entity_poly.type
_entity_poly.pdbx_seq_one_letter_code
_entity_poly.pdbx_strand_id
1 'polypeptide(L)'
;MKRLLFITLCIGVLGILTSINVGAVDAPHVSSCITCHNSTAPADSNVINGNCLTCHSTTGSSVYKFSATDQVNTSHRWTGSVSNPGAGAQAPADGAMVQGQDYSGSQLACTNCHNPHVNKNTRYLRVANDTDQMCFDCHRSRVTSVAATGSHPVLVGYSSAAKAAPAKFVGTTPVNANPNNPTSDLGSKMSADGKVICSTCHRVHSADSRSSNYVNGFKNLSTGDGNLLRTNPRGATVAVGTPDQINLCTNCHAGKTNHNGIGQDIQCIDCHGAHVDYDPNDPTGSLGPNIKLIRRNLPGKSKQVFFRYTGSRMEYKNAAGTGVCEGCHTPPASIAEHASTDPTVCKRCHTHNSPKGSFTASCDTCHGNPPTVTKWFDPGTVHPNYTNCSMCHNMDPTVHQNGVLDVYKTCNGCHGFPPAYANGNPKVNSHGSHSYSCDKCHAVTTSNGTTITNAATHMNGTYDLSAGTGVSFTYQYAATGGTCSNVSCHSGNGIIANVAAVKWGTSLGCNGCHGDSASLATYAHAKHVNPTTGRGYACAACHGATVSGSGTIVNAALHGNGVRDVAAFYNATAGTCATSCHGSSTPNWKTASTGACGTCHNALSTTTGGLIASNAHGAHYNATYGPKFNATSGNSCAACHLYTGELGANHANGLVDLNAGFSKLGTCAGCHNQSTNWAGGKVSCESCHSTAGGALSVINGITAPDKTLAPTSGHGRPGIGQACTGCHDAASGHISTALGTTNRLLSAYTGALNVECNACHQNATKVSAASLNMNTHVTVKGGSANMACALCHEPHGTTNLYMLRSVIKGTAISVSDPINGLVDNTTNLGFCQVCHTQTNHYRAGVPETGHYTSGCLNCHSHNASAGAFKPVGGACDSCHGYPPAPKMPKLAFGVQGVWSSARFEDYSGGGGAHLVAAHIAPNAKPSDGFANCNICHNGGRTGATPYHQMVTPVSTHISNVHVEVDPKYRFGDGFPVYTSAKLVNPPAINATGSCFNTSCHMVKTPRWSIER
;
A
#
# COMPACT_ATOMS: atom_id res chain seq x y z
N MET A 1 -45.49 -60.47 -17.81
CA MET A 1 -45.36 -59.72 -16.53
C MET A 1 -43.95 -59.22 -16.22
N LYS A 2 -42.86 -59.96 -16.47
CA LYS A 2 -41.48 -59.51 -16.13
C LYS A 2 -40.87 -58.39 -17.00
N ARG A 3 -41.32 -58.21 -18.25
CA ARG A 3 -40.82 -57.13 -19.14
C ARG A 3 -41.48 -55.78 -18.88
N LEU A 4 -42.75 -55.73 -18.48
CA LEU A 4 -43.41 -54.47 -18.12
C LEU A 4 -42.85 -53.90 -16.82
N LEU A 5 -42.61 -54.73 -15.79
CA LEU A 5 -41.97 -54.26 -14.55
C LEU A 5 -40.57 -53.68 -14.79
N PHE A 6 -39.78 -54.26 -15.70
CA PHE A 6 -38.45 -53.74 -16.02
C PHE A 6 -38.53 -52.40 -16.77
N ILE A 7 -39.48 -52.25 -17.70
CA ILE A 7 -39.70 -50.99 -18.42
C ILE A 7 -40.26 -49.90 -17.48
N THR A 8 -41.17 -50.24 -16.57
CA THR A 8 -41.68 -49.29 -15.56
C THR A 8 -40.61 -48.90 -14.54
N LEU A 9 -39.70 -49.81 -14.17
CA LEU A 9 -38.54 -49.48 -13.34
C LEU A 9 -37.53 -48.60 -14.09
N CYS A 10 -37.28 -48.87 -15.37
CA CYS A 10 -36.41 -48.02 -16.21
C CYS A 10 -37.01 -46.64 -16.48
N ILE A 11 -38.33 -46.53 -16.68
CA ILE A 11 -39.03 -45.24 -16.84
C ILE A 11 -39.11 -44.49 -15.49
N GLY A 12 -39.28 -45.21 -14.37
CA GLY A 12 -39.18 -44.63 -13.03
C GLY A 12 -37.78 -44.11 -12.71
N VAL A 13 -36.73 -44.84 -13.11
CA VAL A 13 -35.33 -44.39 -12.97
C VAL A 13 -34.99 -43.26 -13.95
N LEU A 14 -35.52 -43.27 -15.19
CA LEU A 14 -35.38 -42.14 -16.13
C LEU A 14 -36.15 -40.90 -15.67
N GLY A 15 -37.27 -41.06 -14.97
CA GLY A 15 -38.06 -39.99 -14.37
C GLY A 15 -37.41 -39.39 -13.11
N ILE A 16 -36.58 -40.15 -12.39
CA ILE A 16 -35.72 -39.65 -11.30
C ILE A 16 -34.43 -39.01 -11.87
N LEU A 17 -34.04 -39.38 -13.10
CA LEU A 17 -32.93 -38.80 -13.86
C LEU A 17 -33.34 -37.63 -14.76
N THR A 18 -34.48 -36.97 -14.50
CA THR A 18 -34.77 -35.67 -15.10
C THR A 18 -33.71 -34.68 -14.66
N SER A 19 -32.66 -34.55 -15.47
CA SER A 19 -31.74 -33.42 -15.61
C SER A 19 -31.67 -32.49 -14.39
N ILE A 20 -31.04 -32.96 -13.32
CA ILE A 20 -30.19 -32.05 -12.56
C ILE A 20 -29.13 -31.61 -13.57
N ASN A 21 -29.31 -30.41 -14.14
CA ASN A 21 -28.26 -29.70 -14.85
C ASN A 21 -27.10 -29.57 -13.86
N VAL A 22 -26.19 -30.54 -13.87
CA VAL A 22 -24.87 -30.38 -13.26
C VAL A 22 -24.14 -29.43 -14.20
N GLY A 23 -24.46 -28.13 -14.07
CA GLY A 23 -23.95 -27.08 -14.92
C GLY A 23 -22.43 -27.12 -14.88
N ALA A 24 -21.82 -27.36 -16.03
CA ALA A 24 -20.39 -27.16 -16.20
C ALA A 24 -20.06 -25.72 -15.76
N VAL A 25 -18.97 -25.57 -15.02
CA VAL A 25 -18.53 -24.25 -14.57
C VAL A 25 -17.91 -23.53 -15.78
N ASP A 26 -18.48 -22.40 -16.19
CA ASP A 26 -17.94 -21.61 -17.29
C ASP A 26 -16.53 -21.08 -16.96
N ALA A 27 -15.60 -21.17 -17.91
CA ALA A 27 -14.25 -20.63 -17.78
C ALA A 27 -14.27 -19.09 -17.62
N PRO A 28 -13.40 -18.48 -16.77
CA PRO A 28 -12.22 -19.04 -16.07
C PRO A 28 -12.42 -19.88 -14.79
N HIS A 29 -13.62 -20.11 -14.26
CA HIS A 29 -13.79 -20.92 -13.05
C HIS A 29 -13.71 -22.43 -13.39
N VAL A 30 -12.57 -23.08 -13.09
CA VAL A 30 -12.30 -24.50 -13.45
C VAL A 30 -11.99 -25.41 -12.26
N SER A 31 -12.40 -25.03 -11.05
CA SER A 31 -12.18 -25.81 -9.83
C SER A 31 -13.01 -27.09 -9.80
N SER A 32 -12.54 -28.13 -9.11
CA SER A 32 -13.31 -29.36 -8.90
C SER A 32 -14.64 -29.06 -8.23
N CYS A 33 -15.74 -29.65 -8.73
CA CYS A 33 -17.10 -29.38 -8.25
C CYS A 33 -17.23 -29.50 -6.72
N ILE A 34 -16.50 -30.46 -6.12
CA ILE A 34 -16.51 -30.73 -4.68
C ILE A 34 -15.91 -29.61 -3.82
N THR A 35 -15.10 -28.72 -4.39
CA THR A 35 -14.55 -27.54 -3.70
C THR A 35 -15.63 -26.51 -3.39
N CYS A 36 -16.69 -26.45 -4.20
CA CYS A 36 -17.80 -25.52 -4.02
C CYS A 36 -19.07 -26.22 -3.52
N HIS A 37 -19.27 -27.50 -3.88
CA HIS A 37 -20.46 -28.29 -3.57
C HIS A 37 -20.14 -29.35 -2.51
N ASN A 38 -20.17 -28.94 -1.24
CA ASN A 38 -20.11 -29.85 -0.10
C ASN A 38 -21.52 -30.03 0.49
N SER A 39 -22.20 -31.14 0.19
CA SER A 39 -23.58 -31.42 0.61
C SER A 39 -23.77 -31.55 2.13
N THR A 40 -22.67 -31.60 2.90
CA THR A 40 -22.69 -31.64 4.37
C THR A 40 -22.45 -30.27 5.01
N ALA A 41 -22.08 -29.26 4.21
CA ALA A 41 -21.85 -27.91 4.73
C ALA A 41 -23.18 -27.17 4.98
N PRO A 42 -23.34 -26.49 6.14
CA PRO A 42 -24.50 -25.66 6.39
C PRO A 42 -24.55 -24.47 5.42
N ALA A 43 -25.76 -23.97 5.14
CA ALA A 43 -25.97 -22.74 4.37
C ALA A 43 -25.46 -21.53 5.18
N ASP A 44 -24.18 -21.20 5.00
CA ASP A 44 -23.44 -20.16 5.72
C ASP A 44 -22.57 -19.36 4.74
N SER A 45 -22.74 -18.04 4.75
CA SER A 45 -21.96 -17.12 3.92
C SER A 45 -20.45 -17.25 4.16
N ASN A 46 -20.00 -17.58 5.36
CA ASN A 46 -18.57 -17.75 5.67
C ASN A 46 -17.95 -18.89 4.88
N VAL A 47 -18.67 -20.01 4.75
CA VAL A 47 -18.20 -21.20 4.03
C VAL A 47 -18.14 -20.90 2.53
N ILE A 48 -19.22 -20.35 1.97
CA ILE A 48 -19.31 -19.99 0.54
C ILE A 48 -18.23 -18.96 0.17
N ASN A 49 -18.14 -17.87 0.93
CA ASN A 49 -17.18 -16.80 0.65
C ASN A 49 -15.75 -17.28 0.85
N GLY A 50 -15.48 -18.08 1.90
CA GLY A 50 -14.18 -18.70 2.14
C GLY A 50 -13.71 -19.54 0.96
N ASN A 51 -14.61 -20.33 0.36
CA ASN A 51 -14.31 -21.12 -0.84
C ASN A 51 -13.94 -20.22 -2.02
N CYS A 52 -14.71 -19.16 -2.29
CA CYS A 52 -14.37 -18.18 -3.34
C CYS A 52 -12.99 -17.55 -3.08
N LEU A 53 -12.75 -17.10 -1.84
CA LEU A 53 -11.52 -16.43 -1.41
C LEU A 53 -10.29 -17.35 -1.43
N THR A 54 -10.46 -18.67 -1.43
CA THR A 54 -9.33 -19.59 -1.58
C THR A 54 -8.60 -19.34 -2.91
N CYS A 55 -9.36 -19.10 -3.99
CA CYS A 55 -8.78 -18.75 -5.30
C CYS A 55 -8.66 -17.23 -5.50
N HIS A 56 -9.59 -16.47 -4.92
CA HIS A 56 -9.70 -15.03 -5.11
C HIS A 56 -8.94 -14.20 -4.07
N SER A 57 -8.28 -14.78 -3.07
CA SER A 57 -7.41 -14.04 -2.14
C SER A 57 -6.17 -13.47 -2.83
N THR A 58 -5.53 -12.50 -2.18
CA THR A 58 -4.25 -11.89 -2.63
C THR A 58 -3.18 -12.91 -3.01
N THR A 59 -3.17 -14.10 -2.38
CA THR A 59 -2.24 -15.20 -2.64
C THR A 59 -2.81 -16.36 -3.47
N GLY A 60 -4.12 -16.35 -3.78
CA GLY A 60 -4.79 -17.42 -4.52
C GLY A 60 -4.36 -17.53 -6.00
N SER A 61 -5.09 -18.29 -6.80
CA SER A 61 -4.77 -18.51 -8.23
C SER A 61 -5.47 -17.54 -9.21
N SER A 62 -6.54 -16.84 -8.79
CA SER A 62 -7.34 -15.99 -9.68
C SER A 62 -6.61 -14.70 -10.11
N VAL A 63 -6.90 -14.16 -11.29
CA VAL A 63 -6.41 -12.83 -11.72
C VAL A 63 -7.12 -11.70 -10.96
N TYR A 64 -8.35 -11.94 -10.49
CA TYR A 64 -9.15 -10.97 -9.74
C TYR A 64 -9.05 -11.25 -8.24
N LYS A 65 -8.29 -10.42 -7.53
CA LYS A 65 -7.87 -10.61 -6.14
C LYS A 65 -8.68 -9.80 -5.15
N PHE A 66 -9.05 -10.34 -3.99
CA PHE A 66 -9.75 -9.67 -2.90
C PHE A 66 -8.89 -9.76 -1.64
N SER A 67 -8.88 -8.68 -0.86
CA SER A 67 -8.24 -8.66 0.45
C SER A 67 -9.24 -9.08 1.54
N ALA A 68 -8.72 -9.55 2.68
CA ALA A 68 -9.56 -9.77 3.86
C ALA A 68 -10.21 -8.45 4.35
N THR A 69 -9.56 -7.31 4.09
CA THR A 69 -10.06 -5.96 4.41
C THR A 69 -11.31 -5.59 3.60
N ASP A 70 -11.49 -6.14 2.40
CA ASP A 70 -12.71 -5.96 1.60
C ASP A 70 -13.94 -6.62 2.25
N GLN A 71 -13.73 -7.50 3.25
CA GLN A 71 -14.81 -8.18 3.98
C GLN A 71 -15.28 -7.51 5.25
N VAL A 72 -14.54 -6.51 5.74
CA VAL A 72 -14.89 -5.72 6.93
C VAL A 72 -15.55 -4.38 6.58
N ASN A 73 -16.03 -4.22 5.34
CA ASN A 73 -16.78 -3.05 4.90
C ASN A 73 -18.10 -2.89 5.71
N THR A 74 -18.48 -1.65 6.05
CA THR A 74 -19.69 -1.34 6.82
C THR A 74 -20.97 -1.32 5.99
N SER A 75 -20.87 -1.05 4.69
CA SER A 75 -22.00 -0.92 3.76
C SER A 75 -22.38 -2.25 3.08
N HIS A 76 -21.43 -3.13 2.79
CA HIS A 76 -21.67 -4.47 2.21
C HIS A 76 -20.76 -5.51 2.86
N ARG A 77 -20.95 -5.73 4.16
CA ARG A 77 -20.26 -6.81 4.88
C ARG A 77 -20.70 -8.15 4.32
N TRP A 78 -19.79 -8.92 3.72
CA TRP A 78 -20.06 -10.25 3.12
C TRP A 78 -20.41 -11.35 4.12
N THR A 79 -20.82 -11.00 5.32
CA THR A 79 -21.35 -11.92 6.35
C THR A 79 -22.56 -11.30 7.06
N GLY A 80 -22.93 -10.08 6.66
CA GLY A 80 -24.09 -9.36 7.18
C GLY A 80 -25.38 -9.89 6.56
N SER A 81 -26.51 -9.56 7.17
CA SER A 81 -27.82 -9.92 6.66
C SER A 81 -28.10 -9.25 5.30
N VAL A 82 -28.69 -10.00 4.37
CA VAL A 82 -29.25 -9.44 3.12
C VAL A 82 -30.47 -8.55 3.37
N SER A 83 -31.10 -8.70 4.54
CA SER A 83 -32.17 -7.82 5.03
C SER A 83 -31.63 -6.93 6.15
N ASN A 84 -31.46 -5.65 5.87
CA ASN A 84 -31.00 -4.65 6.82
C ASN A 84 -31.78 -3.34 6.60
N PRO A 85 -32.85 -3.10 7.36
CA PRO A 85 -33.66 -1.89 7.26
C PRO A 85 -32.86 -0.58 7.38
N GLY A 86 -31.82 -0.54 8.21
CA GLY A 86 -30.92 0.62 8.34
C GLY A 86 -30.12 0.94 7.10
N ALA A 87 -29.69 -0.10 6.39
CA ALA A 87 -29.08 0.04 5.08
C ALA A 87 -30.13 0.19 3.96
N GLY A 88 -31.43 0.18 4.26
CA GLY A 88 -32.50 0.16 3.27
C GLY A 88 -32.42 -1.09 2.40
N ALA A 89 -31.92 -2.19 2.93
CA ALA A 89 -31.76 -3.47 2.26
C ALA A 89 -32.90 -4.42 2.66
N GLN A 90 -33.50 -5.07 1.67
CA GLN A 90 -34.50 -6.12 1.82
C GLN A 90 -33.99 -7.40 1.16
N ALA A 91 -34.61 -8.54 1.48
CA ALA A 91 -34.34 -9.78 0.76
C ALA A 91 -34.59 -9.61 -0.76
N PRO A 92 -33.74 -10.20 -1.62
CA PRO A 92 -33.92 -10.19 -3.07
C PRO A 92 -35.28 -10.78 -3.44
N ALA A 93 -35.91 -10.22 -4.47
CA ALA A 93 -37.16 -10.73 -5.02
C ALA A 93 -36.98 -11.30 -6.43
N ASP A 94 -35.89 -10.95 -7.13
CA ASP A 94 -35.59 -11.52 -8.43
C ASP A 94 -35.24 -13.01 -8.30
N GLY A 95 -35.92 -13.86 -9.08
CA GLY A 95 -35.78 -15.31 -8.97
C GLY A 95 -34.35 -15.82 -9.15
N ALA A 96 -33.51 -15.17 -9.97
CA ALA A 96 -32.12 -15.56 -10.16
C ALA A 96 -31.24 -15.16 -8.97
N MET A 97 -31.57 -14.06 -8.29
CA MET A 97 -30.90 -13.57 -7.08
C MET A 97 -31.32 -14.36 -5.83
N VAL A 98 -32.60 -14.74 -5.73
CA VAL A 98 -33.15 -15.59 -4.65
C VAL A 98 -32.46 -16.95 -4.60
N GLN A 99 -32.18 -17.58 -5.75
CA GLN A 99 -31.41 -18.83 -5.82
C GLN A 99 -30.02 -18.75 -5.17
N GLY A 100 -29.45 -17.55 -5.02
CA GLY A 100 -28.19 -17.36 -4.30
C GLY A 100 -28.33 -17.52 -2.78
N GLN A 101 -29.51 -17.26 -2.22
CA GLN A 101 -29.80 -17.33 -0.79
C GLN A 101 -29.92 -18.77 -0.27
N ASP A 102 -30.27 -19.72 -1.13
CA ASP A 102 -30.34 -21.15 -0.77
C ASP A 102 -29.01 -21.68 -0.23
N TYR A 103 -27.90 -21.02 -0.58
CA TYR A 103 -26.54 -21.39 -0.19
C TYR A 103 -25.93 -20.55 0.94
N SER A 104 -26.38 -19.29 1.10
CA SER A 104 -25.86 -18.36 2.10
C SER A 104 -26.83 -18.09 3.25
N GLY A 105 -28.03 -18.68 3.21
CA GLY A 105 -29.14 -18.35 4.11
C GLY A 105 -29.57 -16.88 3.96
N SER A 106 -29.91 -16.24 5.08
CA SER A 106 -30.24 -14.80 5.11
C SER A 106 -29.00 -13.89 5.13
N GLN A 107 -27.80 -14.40 4.84
CA GLN A 107 -26.56 -13.63 4.84
C GLN A 107 -26.08 -13.33 3.42
N LEU A 108 -25.41 -12.19 3.28
CA LEU A 108 -24.82 -11.73 2.03
C LEU A 108 -23.55 -12.53 1.70
N ALA A 109 -23.44 -13.01 0.48
CA ALA A 109 -22.33 -13.78 -0.04
C ALA A 109 -22.04 -13.39 -1.50
N CYS A 110 -20.84 -13.73 -1.99
CA CYS A 110 -20.44 -13.49 -3.38
C CYS A 110 -21.46 -14.09 -4.36
N THR A 111 -22.02 -15.25 -4.00
CA THR A 111 -23.03 -15.97 -4.77
C THR A 111 -24.40 -15.32 -4.76
N ASN A 112 -24.68 -14.28 -3.98
CA ASN A 112 -25.93 -13.52 -4.19
C ASN A 112 -25.85 -12.64 -5.43
N CYS A 113 -24.65 -12.24 -5.84
CA CYS A 113 -24.43 -11.38 -7.00
C CYS A 113 -23.87 -12.15 -8.20
N HIS A 114 -22.99 -13.11 -7.93
CA HIS A 114 -22.30 -13.88 -8.96
C HIS A 114 -22.87 -15.30 -9.11
N ASN A 115 -22.99 -15.76 -10.35
CA ASN A 115 -23.31 -17.12 -10.73
C ASN A 115 -22.02 -17.82 -11.21
N PRO A 116 -21.35 -18.63 -10.38
CA PRO A 116 -20.10 -19.28 -10.79
C PRO A 116 -20.29 -20.31 -11.91
N HIS A 117 -21.52 -20.82 -12.11
CA HIS A 117 -21.80 -21.84 -13.12
C HIS A 117 -22.01 -21.27 -14.51
N VAL A 118 -22.57 -20.07 -14.64
CA VAL A 118 -22.99 -19.51 -15.94
C VAL A 118 -22.59 -18.05 -16.07
N ASN A 119 -21.81 -17.72 -17.12
CA ASN A 119 -21.35 -16.36 -17.41
C ASN A 119 -22.26 -15.63 -18.41
N LYS A 120 -23.58 -15.64 -18.19
CA LYS A 120 -24.55 -15.06 -19.14
C LYS A 120 -24.47 -13.52 -19.22
N ASN A 121 -24.28 -12.83 -18.10
CA ASN A 121 -24.35 -11.36 -18.02
C ASN A 121 -22.98 -10.68 -17.97
N THR A 122 -21.90 -11.36 -18.38
CA THR A 122 -20.49 -10.98 -18.19
C THR A 122 -20.09 -10.82 -16.72
N ARG A 123 -18.81 -11.09 -16.39
CA ARG A 123 -18.30 -11.11 -14.99
C ARG A 123 -19.14 -12.00 -14.07
N TYR A 124 -19.81 -13.01 -14.63
CA TYR A 124 -20.64 -13.95 -13.91
C TYR A 124 -21.78 -13.32 -13.11
N LEU A 125 -22.34 -12.19 -13.54
CA LEU A 125 -23.47 -11.61 -12.80
C LEU A 125 -24.73 -12.45 -12.98
N ARG A 126 -25.50 -12.64 -11.91
CA ARG A 126 -26.77 -13.41 -11.93
C ARG A 126 -27.83 -12.79 -12.81
N VAL A 127 -27.90 -11.47 -12.80
CA VAL A 127 -28.78 -10.67 -13.65
C VAL A 127 -27.97 -9.60 -14.37
N ALA A 128 -28.51 -9.08 -15.47
CA ALA A 128 -27.93 -7.91 -16.11
C ALA A 128 -27.93 -6.72 -15.13
N ASN A 129 -26.85 -5.94 -15.12
CA ASN A 129 -26.66 -4.86 -14.16
C ASN A 129 -26.10 -3.59 -14.81
N ASP A 130 -26.57 -3.27 -16.01
CA ASP A 130 -26.21 -2.07 -16.77
C ASP A 130 -26.89 -0.79 -16.24
N THR A 131 -27.95 -0.92 -15.45
CA THR A 131 -28.62 0.19 -14.75
C THR A 131 -28.87 -0.13 -13.27
N ASP A 132 -27.97 -0.87 -12.62
CA ASP A 132 -28.04 -1.23 -11.19
C ASP A 132 -29.26 -2.06 -10.74
N GLN A 133 -29.81 -2.88 -11.64
CA GLN A 133 -30.94 -3.77 -11.35
C GLN A 133 -30.69 -4.67 -10.13
N MET A 134 -29.46 -5.13 -9.92
CA MET A 134 -29.07 -5.92 -8.75
C MET A 134 -29.14 -5.11 -7.46
N CYS A 135 -28.67 -3.86 -7.49
CA CYS A 135 -28.74 -2.97 -6.34
C CYS A 135 -30.20 -2.66 -6.01
N PHE A 136 -31.02 -2.43 -7.04
CA PHE A 136 -32.43 -2.12 -6.88
C PHE A 136 -33.22 -3.28 -6.31
N ASP A 137 -32.84 -4.53 -6.58
CA ASP A 137 -33.55 -5.68 -6.02
C ASP A 137 -33.44 -5.70 -4.48
N CYS A 138 -32.26 -5.47 -3.90
CA CYS A 138 -32.14 -5.40 -2.45
C CYS A 138 -32.48 -4.00 -1.88
N HIS A 139 -32.20 -2.92 -2.59
CA HIS A 139 -32.36 -1.53 -2.11
C HIS A 139 -33.58 -0.82 -2.70
N ARG A 140 -34.69 -1.53 -2.90
CA ARG A 140 -35.91 -1.01 -3.54
C ARG A 140 -36.40 0.29 -2.88
N SER A 141 -36.30 0.37 -1.55
CA SER A 141 -36.72 1.56 -0.80
C SER A 141 -35.87 2.82 -1.08
N ARG A 142 -34.71 2.67 -1.71
CA ARG A 142 -33.82 3.79 -2.10
C ARG A 142 -34.03 4.24 -3.54
N VAL A 143 -34.83 3.51 -4.33
CA VAL A 143 -35.10 3.84 -5.74
C VAL A 143 -36.18 4.91 -5.80
N THR A 144 -35.75 6.16 -5.70
CA THR A 144 -36.62 7.34 -5.74
C THR A 144 -36.13 8.33 -6.79
N SER A 145 -37.04 9.11 -7.35
CA SER A 145 -36.74 10.24 -8.24
C SER A 145 -36.75 11.59 -7.50
N VAL A 146 -37.09 11.61 -6.20
CA VAL A 146 -37.21 12.84 -5.40
C VAL A 146 -36.54 12.69 -4.03
N ALA A 147 -35.78 13.70 -3.61
CA ALA A 147 -35.11 13.74 -2.31
C ALA A 147 -36.05 13.88 -1.09
N ALA A 148 -37.37 13.87 -1.30
CA ALA A 148 -38.37 13.97 -0.23
C ALA A 148 -38.53 12.65 0.52
N THR A 149 -38.23 11.53 -0.12
CA THR A 149 -38.25 10.18 0.47
C THR A 149 -36.89 9.84 1.10
N GLY A 150 -36.18 10.87 1.61
CA GLY A 150 -34.88 10.84 2.29
C GLY A 150 -33.74 10.02 1.67
N SER A 151 -33.87 9.60 0.41
CA SER A 151 -32.80 9.01 -0.39
C SER A 151 -32.53 9.89 -1.63
N HIS A 152 -31.26 9.97 -2.02
CA HIS A 152 -30.87 10.78 -3.17
C HIS A 152 -31.52 10.25 -4.46
N PRO A 153 -32.04 11.11 -5.35
CA PRO A 153 -32.65 10.69 -6.60
C PRO A 153 -31.71 9.83 -7.48
N VAL A 154 -32.24 8.74 -8.02
CA VAL A 154 -31.62 7.86 -9.01
C VAL A 154 -32.55 7.66 -10.20
N LEU A 155 -32.01 7.17 -11.33
CA LEU A 155 -32.69 7.06 -12.62
C LEU A 155 -33.15 8.42 -13.18
N VAL A 156 -32.56 9.52 -12.70
CA VAL A 156 -32.80 10.89 -13.17
C VAL A 156 -31.67 11.33 -14.10
N GLY A 157 -32.02 11.87 -15.27
CA GLY A 157 -31.07 12.40 -16.24
C GLY A 157 -30.37 13.66 -15.71
N TYR A 158 -29.05 13.58 -15.48
CA TYR A 158 -28.30 14.69 -14.86
C TYR A 158 -28.30 15.94 -15.74
N SER A 159 -28.00 15.79 -17.03
CA SER A 159 -27.91 16.92 -17.97
C SER A 159 -29.25 17.64 -18.12
N SER A 160 -30.37 16.90 -18.14
CA SER A 160 -31.72 17.45 -18.17
C SER A 160 -32.04 18.22 -16.89
N ALA A 161 -31.69 17.68 -15.73
CA ALA A 161 -31.88 18.35 -14.44
C ALA A 161 -31.01 19.63 -14.33
N ALA A 162 -29.76 19.58 -14.80
CA ALA A 162 -28.86 20.72 -14.84
C ALA A 162 -29.39 21.83 -15.76
N LYS A 163 -29.91 21.49 -16.94
CA LYS A 163 -30.54 22.46 -17.85
C LYS A 163 -31.79 23.10 -17.26
N ALA A 164 -32.60 22.35 -16.51
CA ALA A 164 -33.80 22.86 -15.86
C ALA A 164 -33.49 23.80 -14.68
N ALA A 165 -32.34 23.66 -14.03
CA ALA A 165 -31.95 24.47 -12.88
C ALA A 165 -30.43 24.76 -12.83
N PRO A 166 -29.89 25.54 -13.79
CA PRO A 166 -28.43 25.67 -13.97
C PRO A 166 -27.70 26.23 -12.74
N ALA A 167 -28.34 27.12 -11.97
CA ALA A 167 -27.75 27.67 -10.75
C ALA A 167 -27.55 26.65 -9.61
N LYS A 168 -28.13 25.45 -9.70
CA LYS A 168 -28.01 24.40 -8.67
C LYS A 168 -26.96 23.34 -8.99
N PHE A 169 -26.41 23.35 -10.20
CA PHE A 169 -25.49 22.32 -10.69
C PHE A 169 -24.21 22.96 -11.23
N VAL A 170 -23.10 22.25 -11.15
CA VAL A 170 -21.79 22.74 -11.62
C VAL A 170 -21.67 22.79 -13.16
N GLY A 171 -22.60 22.13 -13.86
CA GLY A 171 -22.64 22.07 -15.32
C GLY A 171 -23.57 20.96 -15.81
N THR A 172 -23.62 20.72 -17.12
CA THR A 172 -24.39 19.60 -17.70
C THR A 172 -23.70 18.24 -17.58
N THR A 173 -22.45 18.24 -17.12
CA THR A 173 -21.66 17.07 -16.74
C THR A 173 -21.05 17.32 -15.35
N PRO A 174 -20.96 16.31 -14.46
CA PRO A 174 -20.27 16.46 -13.19
C PRO A 174 -18.80 16.81 -13.38
N VAL A 175 -18.23 17.49 -12.39
CA VAL A 175 -16.78 17.71 -12.32
C VAL A 175 -16.11 16.44 -11.79
N ASN A 176 -14.88 16.15 -12.24
CA ASN A 176 -14.07 15.07 -11.70
C ASN A 176 -13.12 15.62 -10.63
N ALA A 177 -13.25 15.13 -9.39
CA ALA A 177 -12.41 15.50 -8.25
C ALA A 177 -10.91 15.24 -8.47
N ASN A 178 -10.54 14.27 -9.32
CA ASN A 178 -9.14 14.05 -9.72
C ASN A 178 -9.07 13.44 -11.13
N PRO A 179 -8.70 14.22 -12.17
CA PRO A 179 -8.53 13.72 -13.53
C PRO A 179 -7.56 12.54 -13.66
N ASN A 180 -6.55 12.44 -12.79
CA ASN A 180 -5.58 11.34 -12.78
C ASN A 180 -6.13 10.05 -12.15
N ASN A 181 -7.34 10.10 -11.57
CA ASN A 181 -8.04 8.95 -11.01
C ASN A 181 -9.39 8.75 -11.72
N PRO A 182 -9.43 7.97 -12.82
CA PRO A 182 -10.66 7.66 -13.55
C PRO A 182 -11.74 6.94 -12.74
N THR A 183 -11.38 6.39 -11.57
CA THR A 183 -12.37 5.76 -10.68
C THR A 183 -13.21 6.78 -9.92
N SER A 184 -12.71 8.01 -9.76
CA SER A 184 -13.39 9.14 -9.11
C SER A 184 -14.21 10.02 -10.05
N ASP A 185 -14.13 9.76 -11.36
CA ASP A 185 -14.95 10.41 -12.38
C ASP A 185 -16.39 9.87 -12.35
N LEU A 186 -17.26 10.56 -11.61
CA LEU A 186 -18.68 10.20 -11.50
C LEU A 186 -19.42 10.33 -12.84
N GLY A 187 -19.06 11.29 -13.68
CA GLY A 187 -19.69 11.51 -14.98
C GLY A 187 -19.56 10.29 -15.89
N SER A 188 -18.37 9.69 -15.92
CA SER A 188 -18.10 8.45 -16.67
C SER A 188 -18.78 7.19 -16.11
N LYS A 189 -19.53 7.31 -15.01
CA LYS A 189 -20.18 6.19 -14.29
C LYS A 189 -21.71 6.35 -14.22
N MET A 190 -22.26 7.28 -14.99
CA MET A 190 -23.69 7.32 -15.26
C MET A 190 -24.11 6.15 -16.15
N SER A 191 -25.41 5.87 -16.21
CA SER A 191 -25.96 4.92 -17.19
C SER A 191 -25.66 5.39 -18.63
N ALA A 192 -25.80 4.48 -19.59
CA ALA A 192 -25.55 4.77 -21.01
C ALA A 192 -26.42 5.93 -21.56
N ASP A 193 -27.60 6.14 -20.98
CA ASP A 193 -28.53 7.24 -21.28
C ASP A 193 -28.33 8.49 -20.39
N GLY A 194 -27.24 8.57 -19.62
CA GLY A 194 -26.85 9.75 -18.86
C GLY A 194 -27.63 9.99 -17.57
N LYS A 195 -28.22 8.93 -16.99
CA LYS A 195 -28.92 8.99 -15.70
C LYS A 195 -27.96 8.71 -14.54
N VAL A 196 -28.21 9.40 -13.43
CA VAL A 196 -27.56 9.10 -12.15
C VAL A 196 -28.09 7.75 -11.64
N ILE A 197 -27.19 6.81 -11.36
CA ILE A 197 -27.51 5.48 -10.82
C ILE A 197 -26.67 5.24 -9.56
N CYS A 198 -26.92 4.16 -8.81
CA CYS A 198 -26.17 3.85 -7.58
C CYS A 198 -24.67 3.76 -7.85
N SER A 199 -24.29 3.08 -8.94
CA SER A 199 -22.90 2.85 -9.34
C SER A 199 -22.20 4.10 -9.89
N THR A 200 -22.93 5.21 -10.09
CA THR A 200 -22.36 6.54 -10.32
C THR A 200 -21.52 6.98 -9.12
N CYS A 201 -22.02 6.77 -7.89
CA CYS A 201 -21.33 7.16 -6.65
C CYS A 201 -20.67 5.96 -5.96
N HIS A 202 -21.30 4.79 -6.05
CA HIS A 202 -20.88 3.59 -5.35
C HIS A 202 -20.08 2.63 -6.23
N ARG A 203 -19.23 1.84 -5.59
CA ARG A 203 -18.52 0.73 -6.22
C ARG A 203 -18.45 -0.42 -5.23
N VAL A 204 -18.92 -1.61 -5.61
CA VAL A 204 -18.97 -2.75 -4.68
C VAL A 204 -17.60 -3.42 -4.52
N HIS A 205 -16.75 -3.36 -5.55
CA HIS A 205 -15.41 -3.92 -5.53
C HIS A 205 -14.37 -2.83 -5.69
N SER A 206 -13.31 -2.87 -4.88
CA SER A 206 -12.17 -1.98 -5.02
C SER A 206 -12.54 -0.49 -4.96
N ALA A 207 -13.46 -0.14 -4.04
CA ALA A 207 -13.84 1.24 -3.81
C ALA A 207 -12.83 1.94 -2.90
N ASP A 208 -12.56 3.21 -3.20
CA ASP A 208 -11.83 4.09 -2.31
C ASP A 208 -12.49 5.45 -2.34
N SER A 209 -12.97 5.86 -1.17
CA SER A 209 -13.62 7.14 -0.99
C SER A 209 -12.64 8.32 -1.04
N ARG A 210 -11.38 8.11 -1.44
CA ARG A 210 -10.38 9.15 -1.67
C ARG A 210 -10.02 9.23 -3.15
N SER A 211 -10.40 10.33 -3.79
CA SER A 211 -10.02 10.69 -5.16
C SER A 211 -8.50 10.78 -5.35
N SER A 212 -7.72 11.03 -4.28
CA SER A 212 -6.26 11.05 -4.32
C SER A 212 -5.63 9.66 -4.50
N ASN A 213 -6.36 8.57 -4.22
CA ASN A 213 -5.84 7.21 -4.35
C ASN A 213 -6.38 6.54 -5.62
N TYR A 214 -5.54 6.41 -6.66
CA TYR A 214 -5.94 5.70 -7.87
C TYR A 214 -5.91 4.19 -7.66
N VAL A 215 -7.11 3.60 -7.67
CA VAL A 215 -7.31 2.16 -7.54
C VAL A 215 -7.47 1.53 -8.93
N ASN A 216 -6.42 0.86 -9.41
CA ASN A 216 -6.48 0.09 -10.66
C ASN A 216 -6.80 -1.38 -10.39
N GLY A 217 -8.02 -1.80 -10.70
CA GLY A 217 -8.50 -3.13 -10.29
C GLY A 217 -8.45 -3.25 -8.77
N PHE A 218 -7.77 -4.27 -8.25
CA PHE A 218 -7.59 -4.50 -6.81
C PHE A 218 -6.20 -4.09 -6.28
N LYS A 219 -5.43 -3.33 -7.06
CA LYS A 219 -4.11 -2.80 -6.66
C LYS A 219 -4.27 -1.45 -5.97
N ASN A 220 -3.41 -1.16 -4.99
CA ASN A 220 -3.40 0.08 -4.21
C ASN A 220 -4.68 0.35 -3.41
N LEU A 221 -5.39 -0.71 -3.01
CA LEU A 221 -6.51 -0.57 -2.09
C LEU A 221 -6.00 -0.08 -0.75
N SER A 222 -6.52 1.06 -0.32
CA SER A 222 -6.26 1.57 1.01
C SER A 222 -6.99 0.73 2.06
N THR A 223 -6.71 0.96 3.34
CA THR A 223 -7.58 0.46 4.42
C THR A 223 -8.96 1.07 4.22
N GLY A 224 -9.88 0.30 3.64
CA GLY A 224 -11.19 0.77 3.21
C GLY A 224 -11.92 1.48 4.35
N ASP A 225 -12.51 2.64 4.05
CA ASP A 225 -13.29 3.41 5.01
C ASP A 225 -14.74 2.88 5.18
N GLY A 226 -15.06 1.78 4.49
CA GLY A 226 -16.35 1.08 4.57
C GLY A 226 -17.49 1.71 3.76
N ASN A 227 -17.27 2.83 3.07
CA ASN A 227 -18.36 3.62 2.49
C ASN A 227 -18.70 3.26 1.03
N LEU A 228 -17.84 2.48 0.36
CA LEU A 228 -17.99 2.10 -1.05
C LEU A 228 -18.09 3.29 -2.01
N LEU A 229 -17.62 4.48 -1.62
CA LEU A 229 -17.70 5.67 -2.45
C LEU A 229 -16.53 5.70 -3.43
N ARG A 230 -16.75 6.36 -4.57
CA ARG A 230 -15.73 6.57 -5.60
C ARG A 230 -14.85 7.81 -5.38
N THR A 231 -15.27 8.70 -4.50
CA THR A 231 -14.61 10.00 -4.28
C THR A 231 -14.92 10.54 -2.88
N ASN A 232 -14.23 11.63 -2.53
CA ASN A 232 -14.17 12.23 -1.20
C ASN A 232 -15.55 12.61 -0.66
N PRO A 233 -16.04 11.98 0.44
CA PRO A 233 -17.27 12.43 1.10
C PRO A 233 -17.14 13.84 1.69
N ARG A 234 -15.95 14.20 2.19
CA ARG A 234 -15.60 15.54 2.69
C ARG A 234 -14.46 16.13 1.85
N GLY A 235 -14.55 17.40 1.50
CA GLY A 235 -13.47 18.17 0.86
C GLY A 235 -12.43 18.62 1.88
N ALA A 236 -11.33 19.22 1.42
CA ALA A 236 -10.36 19.83 2.34
C ALA A 236 -10.97 21.05 3.04
N THR A 237 -10.63 21.24 4.33
CA THR A 237 -11.07 22.39 5.11
C THR A 237 -10.56 23.69 4.50
N VAL A 238 -11.43 24.70 4.39
CA VAL A 238 -11.10 26.01 3.83
C VAL A 238 -11.35 27.13 4.85
N ALA A 239 -10.60 28.21 4.73
CA ALA A 239 -10.77 29.41 5.54
C ALA A 239 -12.15 30.05 5.34
N VAL A 240 -12.58 30.86 6.32
CA VAL A 240 -13.84 31.63 6.27
C VAL A 240 -13.89 32.48 5.00
N GLY A 241 -14.97 32.36 4.23
CA GLY A 241 -15.18 33.15 3.01
C GLY A 241 -14.44 32.64 1.77
N THR A 242 -13.69 31.54 1.87
CA THR A 242 -13.08 30.86 0.72
C THR A 242 -14.09 29.87 0.09
N PRO A 243 -14.12 29.72 -1.25
CA PRO A 243 -14.96 28.70 -1.90
C PRO A 243 -14.68 27.28 -1.39
N ASP A 244 -15.73 26.47 -1.33
CA ASP A 244 -15.64 25.08 -0.93
C ASP A 244 -14.75 24.27 -1.88
N GLN A 245 -13.96 23.36 -1.31
CA GLN A 245 -13.25 22.37 -2.11
C GLN A 245 -14.20 21.29 -2.62
N ILE A 246 -13.82 20.66 -3.73
CA ILE A 246 -14.60 19.59 -4.36
C ILE A 246 -14.73 18.41 -3.37
N ASN A 247 -15.97 18.00 -3.15
CA ASN A 247 -16.39 16.84 -2.38
C ASN A 247 -17.51 16.11 -3.15
N LEU A 248 -17.93 14.94 -2.71
CA LEU A 248 -18.92 14.09 -3.37
C LEU A 248 -20.15 14.87 -3.86
N CYS A 249 -20.66 15.79 -3.04
CA CYS A 249 -21.82 16.61 -3.36
C CYS A 249 -21.49 17.73 -4.35
N THR A 250 -20.38 18.44 -4.14
CA THR A 250 -19.97 19.58 -4.98
C THR A 250 -19.37 19.17 -6.33
N ASN A 251 -19.16 17.87 -6.58
CA ASN A 251 -18.92 17.34 -7.94
C ASN A 251 -20.14 17.55 -8.86
N CYS A 252 -21.35 17.70 -8.29
CA CYS A 252 -22.61 17.84 -9.03
C CYS A 252 -23.34 19.14 -8.67
N HIS A 253 -23.39 19.50 -7.39
CA HIS A 253 -24.19 20.62 -6.90
C HIS A 253 -23.36 21.90 -6.76
N ALA A 254 -23.92 23.03 -7.22
CA ALA A 254 -23.30 24.35 -7.17
C ALA A 254 -24.05 25.32 -6.25
N GLY A 255 -23.41 26.45 -5.93
CA GLY A 255 -24.05 27.58 -5.25
C GLY A 255 -24.38 27.34 -3.78
N LYS A 256 -23.52 26.57 -3.10
CA LYS A 256 -23.58 26.29 -1.66
C LYS A 256 -22.18 26.40 -1.08
N THR A 257 -22.11 26.91 0.14
CA THR A 257 -20.88 27.03 0.93
C THR A 257 -20.95 26.16 2.17
N ASN A 258 -19.83 25.68 2.68
CA ASN A 258 -19.77 24.96 3.95
C ASN A 258 -20.16 25.91 5.10
N HIS A 259 -20.60 25.35 6.23
CA HIS A 259 -20.92 26.14 7.42
C HIS A 259 -19.65 26.38 8.23
N ASN A 260 -18.80 27.30 7.75
CA ASN A 260 -17.47 27.58 8.30
C ASN A 260 -17.29 29.02 8.81
N GLY A 261 -18.36 29.80 8.99
CA GLY A 261 -18.30 31.27 9.16
C GLY A 261 -17.54 31.82 10.37
N ILE A 262 -17.23 30.97 11.36
CA ILE A 262 -16.40 31.31 12.52
C ILE A 262 -15.17 30.39 12.64
N GLY A 263 -14.71 29.80 11.53
CA GLY A 263 -13.57 28.87 11.49
C GLY A 263 -13.92 27.42 11.81
N GLN A 264 -15.20 27.06 11.76
CA GLN A 264 -15.68 25.69 11.92
C GLN A 264 -15.48 24.86 10.63
N ASP A 265 -15.32 23.55 10.73
CA ASP A 265 -15.27 22.64 9.56
C ASP A 265 -16.55 21.80 9.49
N ILE A 266 -17.69 22.43 9.24
CA ILE A 266 -18.98 21.74 9.04
C ILE A 266 -19.30 21.71 7.54
N GLN A 267 -19.23 20.52 6.95
CA GLN A 267 -19.42 20.30 5.52
C GLN A 267 -20.80 19.71 5.20
N CYS A 268 -21.13 19.67 3.91
CA CYS A 268 -22.44 19.22 3.43
C CYS A 268 -22.87 17.89 4.06
N ILE A 269 -21.95 16.91 4.10
CA ILE A 269 -22.24 15.56 4.58
C ILE A 269 -22.47 15.47 6.10
N ASP A 270 -22.10 16.49 6.87
CA ASP A 270 -22.28 16.49 8.33
C ASP A 270 -23.75 16.78 8.69
N CYS A 271 -24.45 17.53 7.83
CA CYS A 271 -25.88 17.84 7.97
C CYS A 271 -26.77 17.00 7.04
N HIS A 272 -26.30 16.75 5.81
CA HIS A 272 -27.01 15.99 4.79
C HIS A 272 -26.47 14.55 4.70
N GLY A 273 -27.36 13.57 4.67
CA GLY A 273 -27.04 12.23 4.20
C GLY A 273 -27.24 12.14 2.69
N ALA A 274 -26.73 11.07 2.07
CA ALA A 274 -27.30 10.63 0.79
C ALA A 274 -28.60 9.83 1.00
N HIS A 275 -28.78 9.30 2.22
CA HIS A 275 -29.81 8.37 2.63
C HIS A 275 -30.11 8.57 4.12
N VAL A 276 -31.35 8.86 4.52
CA VAL A 276 -31.71 9.25 5.90
C VAL A 276 -33.02 8.67 6.43
N ASP A 277 -33.63 7.73 5.69
CA ASP A 277 -35.02 7.29 5.92
C ASP A 277 -35.23 6.37 7.12
N TYR A 278 -34.20 5.62 7.50
CA TYR A 278 -34.32 4.67 8.60
C TYR A 278 -33.92 5.30 9.93
N ASP A 279 -34.81 5.18 10.92
CA ASP A 279 -34.54 5.52 12.30
C ASP A 279 -34.70 4.27 13.19
N PRO A 280 -33.65 3.79 13.87
CA PRO A 280 -33.77 2.67 14.79
C PRO A 280 -34.69 2.96 15.99
N ASN A 281 -34.92 4.23 16.34
CA ASN A 281 -35.84 4.63 17.41
C ASN A 281 -37.29 4.83 16.92
N ASP A 282 -37.51 4.78 15.61
CA ASP A 282 -38.82 4.84 14.98
C ASP A 282 -38.88 3.83 13.81
N PRO A 283 -38.75 2.51 14.11
CA PRO A 283 -38.64 1.47 13.08
C PRO A 283 -39.91 1.30 12.25
N THR A 284 -41.04 1.83 12.72
CA THR A 284 -42.33 1.85 11.99
C THR A 284 -42.48 3.09 11.10
N GLY A 285 -41.55 4.05 11.18
CA GLY A 285 -41.60 5.31 10.42
C GLY A 285 -42.74 6.24 10.84
N SER A 286 -43.26 6.08 12.06
CA SER A 286 -44.41 6.82 12.59
C SER A 286 -44.17 8.33 12.71
N LEU A 287 -42.92 8.75 12.86
CA LEU A 287 -42.50 10.15 12.91
C LEU A 287 -42.19 10.71 11.51
N GLY A 288 -42.21 9.88 10.46
CA GLY A 288 -41.94 10.25 9.06
C GLY A 288 -40.46 10.60 8.79
N PRO A 289 -40.00 10.56 7.52
CA PRO A 289 -38.61 10.82 7.16
C PRO A 289 -38.26 12.31 7.22
N ASN A 290 -37.00 12.63 7.49
CA ASN A 290 -36.49 13.98 7.30
C ASN A 290 -36.37 14.28 5.80
N ILE A 291 -36.92 15.42 5.36
CA ILE A 291 -36.90 15.82 3.96
C ILE A 291 -35.54 16.45 3.60
N LYS A 292 -35.26 16.58 2.30
CA LYS A 292 -34.03 17.21 1.78
C LYS A 292 -32.75 16.53 2.28
N LEU A 293 -32.85 15.22 2.54
CA LEU A 293 -31.76 14.37 2.98
C LEU A 293 -31.11 14.83 4.30
N ILE A 294 -31.83 15.54 5.17
CA ILE A 294 -31.28 15.98 6.46
C ILE A 294 -31.14 14.77 7.39
N ARG A 295 -29.93 14.58 7.95
CA ARG A 295 -29.69 13.50 8.90
C ARG A 295 -30.51 13.72 10.16
N ARG A 296 -31.18 12.66 10.63
CA ARG A 296 -31.83 12.68 11.95
C ARG A 296 -30.81 12.68 13.09
N ASN A 297 -29.72 11.94 12.92
CA ASN A 297 -28.64 11.84 13.88
C ASN A 297 -27.43 12.61 13.34
N LEU A 298 -27.16 13.78 13.91
CA LEU A 298 -25.99 14.58 13.55
C LEU A 298 -24.73 14.04 14.25
N PRO A 299 -23.56 14.00 13.59
CA PRO A 299 -22.32 13.56 14.22
C PRO A 299 -22.02 14.32 15.52
N GLY A 300 -21.74 13.59 16.60
CA GLY A 300 -21.40 14.17 17.91
C GLY A 300 -22.57 14.81 18.67
N LYS A 301 -23.83 14.58 18.25
CA LYS A 301 -25.04 15.07 18.94
C LYS A 301 -25.87 13.92 19.49
N SER A 302 -26.40 14.11 20.70
CA SER A 302 -27.20 13.10 21.42
C SER A 302 -28.70 13.21 21.17
N LYS A 303 -29.19 14.35 20.65
CA LYS A 303 -30.60 14.56 20.33
C LYS A 303 -30.85 14.37 18.83
N GLN A 304 -31.96 13.70 18.51
CA GLN A 304 -32.46 13.61 17.15
C GLN A 304 -32.97 14.96 16.67
N VAL A 305 -32.66 15.29 15.42
CA VAL A 305 -33.22 16.48 14.75
C VAL A 305 -34.33 16.09 13.78
N PHE A 306 -35.35 16.93 13.71
CA PHE A 306 -36.46 16.78 12.80
C PHE A 306 -36.46 17.92 11.79
N PHE A 307 -36.56 17.55 10.52
CA PHE A 307 -36.74 18.48 9.42
C PHE A 307 -37.78 17.90 8.49
N ARG A 308 -39.05 18.11 8.84
CA ARG A 308 -40.21 17.57 8.11
C ARG A 308 -41.14 18.68 7.65
N TYR A 309 -42.12 18.31 6.83
CA TYR A 309 -43.23 19.18 6.46
C TYR A 309 -44.46 18.83 7.30
N THR A 310 -44.85 19.69 8.23
CA THR A 310 -45.99 19.47 9.14
C THR A 310 -47.31 20.06 8.61
N GLY A 311 -47.46 20.17 7.30
CA GLY A 311 -48.66 20.73 6.66
C GLY A 311 -48.70 22.26 6.56
N SER A 312 -47.78 22.99 7.19
CA SER A 312 -47.66 24.46 7.00
C SER A 312 -46.26 25.03 7.21
N ARG A 313 -45.34 24.32 7.88
CA ARG A 313 -44.01 24.85 8.24
C ARG A 313 -42.92 23.77 8.14
N MET A 314 -41.70 24.22 7.91
CA MET A 314 -40.48 23.41 8.03
C MET A 314 -39.91 23.58 9.44
N GLU A 315 -39.47 22.49 10.06
CA GLU A 315 -39.00 22.46 11.46
C GLU A 315 -37.55 22.99 11.63
N TYR A 316 -37.31 24.26 11.33
CA TYR A 316 -36.02 24.91 11.64
C TYR A 316 -35.78 25.01 13.15
N LYS A 317 -36.85 25.33 13.88
CA LYS A 317 -36.94 25.45 15.34
C LYS A 317 -38.31 24.92 15.77
N ASN A 318 -38.40 24.19 16.88
CA ASN A 318 -39.69 23.75 17.42
C ASN A 318 -39.72 23.86 18.96
N ALA A 319 -40.90 23.66 19.55
CA ALA A 319 -41.06 23.75 21.00
C ALA A 319 -40.34 22.63 21.77
N ALA A 320 -40.07 21.50 21.12
CA ALA A 320 -39.37 20.37 21.71
C ALA A 320 -37.84 20.55 21.71
N GLY A 321 -37.30 21.61 21.09
CA GLY A 321 -35.87 21.83 20.96
C GLY A 321 -35.19 20.83 20.01
N THR A 322 -35.95 20.24 19.08
CA THR A 322 -35.48 19.22 18.14
C THR A 322 -35.48 19.69 16.68
N GLY A 323 -35.65 20.99 16.44
CA GLY A 323 -35.50 21.55 15.09
C GLY A 323 -34.07 21.38 14.57
N VAL A 324 -33.89 21.43 13.24
CA VAL A 324 -32.57 21.19 12.61
C VAL A 324 -31.48 22.15 13.11
N CYS A 325 -31.80 23.41 13.38
CA CYS A 325 -30.84 24.38 13.90
C CYS A 325 -30.52 24.15 15.39
N GLU A 326 -31.53 23.74 16.16
CA GLU A 326 -31.43 23.48 17.60
C GLU A 326 -30.57 22.24 17.92
N GLY A 327 -30.43 21.32 16.96
CA GLY A 327 -29.51 20.18 17.08
C GLY A 327 -28.04 20.56 17.17
N CYS A 328 -27.66 21.73 16.65
CA CYS A 328 -26.28 22.20 16.67
C CYS A 328 -26.03 23.27 17.73
N HIS A 329 -26.90 24.29 17.83
CA HIS A 329 -26.75 25.42 18.73
C HIS A 329 -28.10 25.96 19.23
N THR A 330 -28.10 26.60 20.39
CA THR A 330 -29.29 27.28 20.94
C THR A 330 -29.37 28.72 20.39
N PRO A 331 -30.46 29.13 19.72
CA PRO A 331 -30.63 30.51 19.26
C PRO A 331 -30.63 31.52 20.42
N PRO A 332 -29.91 32.65 20.33
CA PRO A 332 -29.84 33.64 21.40
C PRO A 332 -31.15 34.42 21.56
N ALA A 333 -31.62 34.56 22.80
CA ALA A 333 -32.88 35.23 23.16
C ALA A 333 -32.83 36.76 23.07
N SER A 334 -31.65 37.35 22.89
CA SER A 334 -31.45 38.81 22.77
C SER A 334 -31.98 39.41 21.46
N ILE A 335 -32.42 38.58 20.52
CA ILE A 335 -33.01 38.99 19.23
C ILE A 335 -34.44 38.47 19.20
N ALA A 336 -35.43 39.37 19.15
CA ALA A 336 -36.85 39.04 19.25
C ALA A 336 -37.31 38.06 18.15
N GLU A 337 -36.77 38.18 16.94
CA GLU A 337 -37.06 37.32 15.80
C GLU A 337 -36.68 35.85 16.01
N HIS A 338 -35.72 35.53 16.90
CA HIS A 338 -35.35 34.16 17.24
C HIS A 338 -36.40 33.41 18.06
N ALA A 339 -37.43 34.10 18.57
CA ALA A 339 -38.61 33.45 19.15
C ALA A 339 -39.51 32.80 18.07
N SER A 340 -39.38 33.20 16.80
CA SER A 340 -40.21 32.70 15.71
C SER A 340 -39.89 31.25 15.34
N THR A 341 -40.93 30.49 15.00
CA THR A 341 -40.83 29.16 14.36
C THR A 341 -41.10 29.23 12.85
N ASP A 342 -41.31 30.43 12.30
CA ASP A 342 -41.61 30.61 10.89
C ASP A 342 -40.32 30.55 10.04
N PRO A 343 -40.22 29.61 9.07
CA PRO A 343 -39.05 29.49 8.21
C PRO A 343 -38.75 30.75 7.38
N THR A 344 -39.73 31.61 7.11
CA THR A 344 -39.53 32.86 6.36
C THR A 344 -38.73 33.89 7.16
N VAL A 345 -38.94 33.96 8.47
CA VAL A 345 -38.19 34.83 9.38
C VAL A 345 -36.73 34.38 9.46
N CYS A 346 -36.50 33.08 9.62
CA CYS A 346 -35.15 32.52 9.66
C CYS A 346 -34.39 32.78 8.34
N LYS A 347 -35.03 32.53 7.19
CA LYS A 347 -34.39 32.67 5.87
C LYS A 347 -34.06 34.11 5.48
N ARG A 348 -34.68 35.11 6.11
CA ARG A 348 -34.35 36.53 5.90
C ARG A 348 -32.93 36.85 6.36
N CYS A 349 -32.49 36.25 7.47
CA CYS A 349 -31.19 36.52 8.07
C CYS A 349 -30.18 35.37 7.88
N HIS A 350 -30.65 34.11 7.84
CA HIS A 350 -29.83 32.90 7.72
C HIS A 350 -30.02 32.21 6.37
N THR A 351 -29.22 32.60 5.38
CA THR A 351 -29.30 32.06 4.03
C THR A 351 -28.33 30.89 3.82
N HIS A 352 -28.74 29.89 3.04
CA HIS A 352 -27.94 28.69 2.73
C HIS A 352 -26.78 28.97 1.75
N ASN A 353 -26.61 30.20 1.27
CA ASN A 353 -25.49 30.55 0.38
C ASN A 353 -24.93 31.92 0.75
N SER A 354 -24.67 32.11 2.04
CA SER A 354 -24.00 33.32 2.51
C SER A 354 -22.53 33.28 2.10
N PRO A 355 -21.97 34.41 1.62
CA PRO A 355 -20.54 34.52 1.33
C PRO A 355 -19.64 34.23 2.53
N LYS A 356 -20.18 34.32 3.75
CA LYS A 356 -19.46 34.02 5.00
C LYS A 356 -19.70 32.59 5.49
N GLY A 357 -20.23 31.69 4.65
CA GLY A 357 -20.54 30.30 5.00
C GLY A 357 -22.04 30.09 5.26
N SER A 358 -22.56 28.93 4.86
CA SER A 358 -24.00 28.64 4.95
C SER A 358 -24.59 28.96 6.32
N PHE A 359 -25.74 29.63 6.32
CA PHE A 359 -26.50 30.03 7.50
C PHE A 359 -25.83 31.09 8.41
N THR A 360 -24.71 31.69 7.99
CA THR A 360 -24.10 32.83 8.71
C THR A 360 -24.84 34.14 8.42
N ALA A 361 -25.27 34.87 9.46
CA ALA A 361 -25.97 36.15 9.38
C ALA A 361 -25.03 37.37 9.48
N SER A 362 -25.44 38.52 8.94
CA SER A 362 -24.75 39.82 9.06
C SER A 362 -25.71 41.03 9.13
N CYS A 363 -25.24 42.20 9.59
CA CYS A 363 -26.07 43.38 9.84
C CYS A 363 -26.80 43.89 8.57
N ASP A 364 -26.10 43.85 7.43
CA ASP A 364 -26.58 44.22 6.11
C ASP A 364 -27.62 43.24 5.55
N THR A 365 -27.53 41.94 5.89
CA THR A 365 -28.56 40.95 5.55
C THR A 365 -29.85 41.11 6.35
N CYS A 366 -29.83 41.91 7.43
CA CYS A 366 -30.98 42.17 8.29
C CYS A 366 -31.61 43.57 8.08
N HIS A 367 -30.82 44.63 7.78
CA HIS A 367 -31.30 46.03 7.83
C HIS A 367 -31.19 46.90 6.56
N GLY A 368 -30.37 46.58 5.54
CA GLY A 368 -30.18 47.42 4.33
C GLY A 368 -29.51 48.79 4.54
N ASN A 369 -29.05 49.49 3.48
CA ASN A 369 -28.41 50.82 3.60
C ASN A 369 -28.62 51.74 2.36
N PRO A 370 -29.17 52.98 2.49
CA PRO A 370 -29.61 53.63 3.73
C PRO A 370 -30.99 53.16 4.24
N PRO A 371 -31.31 53.35 5.55
CA PRO A 371 -32.59 52.94 6.12
C PRO A 371 -33.76 53.68 5.47
N THR A 372 -34.71 52.92 4.91
CA THR A 372 -35.77 53.45 4.02
C THR A 372 -37.03 53.93 4.73
N VAL A 373 -37.03 54.09 6.06
CA VAL A 373 -38.25 54.45 6.80
C VAL A 373 -38.51 55.95 6.77
N THR A 374 -39.32 56.34 5.79
CA THR A 374 -39.68 57.72 5.38
C THR A 374 -40.93 58.27 6.08
N LYS A 375 -41.19 57.97 7.35
CA LYS A 375 -42.37 58.54 8.05
C LYS A 375 -42.11 58.85 9.51
N TRP A 376 -41.86 60.13 9.84
CA TRP A 376 -42.74 60.98 10.66
C TRP A 376 -42.13 62.40 10.83
N PHE A 377 -42.82 63.41 10.27
CA PHE A 377 -42.84 64.86 10.57
C PHE A 377 -41.54 65.62 10.89
N ASP A 378 -40.99 66.35 9.90
CA ASP A 378 -40.79 67.84 9.91
C ASP A 378 -40.13 68.29 8.57
N PRO A 379 -40.79 69.08 7.70
CA PRO A 379 -40.21 69.57 6.45
C PRO A 379 -39.55 70.94 6.63
N GLY A 380 -38.22 71.00 6.73
CA GLY A 380 -37.53 72.30 6.64
C GLY A 380 -36.01 72.31 6.76
N THR A 381 -35.40 71.36 7.48
CA THR A 381 -33.96 71.42 7.76
C THR A 381 -33.22 70.31 7.04
N VAL A 382 -32.44 70.67 6.03
CA VAL A 382 -31.52 69.74 5.34
C VAL A 382 -30.38 69.35 6.28
N HIS A 383 -30.27 68.06 6.57
CA HIS A 383 -29.11 67.49 7.26
C HIS A 383 -27.87 67.70 6.37
N PRO A 384 -26.75 68.26 6.88
CA PRO A 384 -25.56 68.44 6.06
C PRO A 384 -25.01 67.07 5.66
N ASN A 385 -24.40 66.99 4.47
CA ASN A 385 -23.94 65.73 3.90
C ASN A 385 -22.64 65.29 4.60
N TYR A 386 -22.79 64.65 5.76
CA TYR A 386 -21.69 64.02 6.50
C TYR A 386 -21.79 62.51 6.37
N THR A 387 -20.64 61.87 6.14
CA THR A 387 -20.55 60.41 5.99
C THR A 387 -20.74 59.63 7.28
N ASN A 388 -20.88 60.29 8.45
CA ASN A 388 -21.07 59.62 9.72
C ASN A 388 -21.99 60.38 10.70
N CYS A 389 -23.29 60.10 10.63
CA CYS A 389 -24.33 60.72 11.45
C CYS A 389 -24.24 60.36 12.96
N SER A 390 -23.52 59.29 13.31
CA SER A 390 -23.43 58.78 14.69
C SER A 390 -22.59 59.65 15.64
N MET A 391 -21.79 60.57 15.11
CA MET A 391 -20.92 61.41 15.95
C MET A 391 -21.67 62.51 16.70
N CYS A 392 -22.88 62.88 16.26
CA CYS A 392 -23.69 63.94 16.88
C CYS A 392 -25.00 63.41 17.50
N HIS A 393 -25.49 62.24 17.09
CA HIS A 393 -26.81 61.69 17.52
C HIS A 393 -26.72 60.49 18.47
N ASN A 394 -25.52 60.11 18.93
CA ASN A 394 -25.30 58.93 19.75
C ASN A 394 -25.06 59.23 21.24
N MET A 395 -25.69 60.29 21.73
CA MET A 395 -26.04 60.39 23.15
C MET A 395 -27.52 60.07 23.27
N ASP A 396 -27.84 59.21 24.24
CA ASP A 396 -29.15 58.83 24.78
C ASP A 396 -30.39 59.10 23.89
N PRO A 397 -31.22 58.09 23.53
CA PRO A 397 -32.47 58.29 22.81
C PRO A 397 -33.42 59.35 23.42
N THR A 398 -33.21 59.78 24.67
CA THR A 398 -33.97 60.85 25.33
C THR A 398 -33.60 62.28 24.92
N VAL A 399 -32.41 62.56 24.35
CA VAL A 399 -32.00 63.94 23.99
C VAL A 399 -32.57 64.46 22.66
N HIS A 400 -33.35 63.67 21.93
CA HIS A 400 -34.12 64.17 20.77
C HIS A 400 -35.35 65.01 21.13
N GLN A 401 -35.62 65.30 22.41
CA GLN A 401 -36.83 66.01 22.79
C GLN A 401 -36.69 67.54 22.99
N ASN A 402 -35.49 68.12 23.25
CA ASN A 402 -35.44 69.46 23.87
C ASN A 402 -34.53 70.58 23.24
N GLY A 403 -33.86 70.38 22.12
CA GLY A 403 -33.56 71.47 21.17
C GLY A 403 -32.51 72.60 21.44
N VAL A 404 -31.48 72.51 22.30
CA VAL A 404 -30.35 73.51 22.33
C VAL A 404 -29.02 72.91 22.82
N LEU A 405 -27.85 73.19 22.17
CA LEU A 405 -26.51 73.02 22.81
C LEU A 405 -25.35 73.84 22.17
N ASP A 406 -24.49 74.45 23.00
CA ASP A 406 -23.31 75.30 22.66
C ASP A 406 -22.03 74.74 23.37
N VAL A 407 -21.10 74.08 22.65
CA VAL A 407 -20.21 73.03 23.21
C VAL A 407 -18.67 73.21 23.02
N TYR A 408 -18.17 74.34 22.51
CA TYR A 408 -16.87 74.34 21.79
C TYR A 408 -15.57 74.78 22.54
N LYS A 409 -15.54 75.04 23.87
CA LYS A 409 -14.35 75.68 24.52
C LYS A 409 -13.57 74.89 25.59
N THR A 410 -14.02 73.70 26.00
CA THR A 410 -13.30 72.87 26.99
C THR A 410 -12.92 71.52 26.38
N CYS A 411 -11.80 70.92 26.81
CA CYS A 411 -11.38 69.59 26.33
C CYS A 411 -12.43 68.51 26.63
N ASN A 412 -13.29 68.72 27.63
CA ASN A 412 -14.36 67.80 27.99
C ASN A 412 -15.75 68.16 27.42
N GLY A 413 -15.85 69.22 26.59
CA GLY A 413 -17.13 69.73 26.11
C GLY A 413 -17.89 68.70 25.27
N CYS A 414 -17.18 67.96 24.41
CA CYS A 414 -17.79 67.01 23.47
C CYS A 414 -17.38 65.54 23.71
N HIS A 415 -16.29 65.28 24.43
CA HIS A 415 -15.76 63.94 24.73
C HIS A 415 -15.07 63.94 26.10
N GLY A 416 -14.83 62.79 26.73
CA GLY A 416 -14.16 62.72 28.05
C GLY A 416 -12.76 63.35 28.09
N PHE A 417 -12.23 63.58 29.30
CA PHE A 417 -10.88 64.12 29.56
C PHE A 417 -10.03 63.11 30.37
N PRO A 418 -8.95 62.55 29.79
CA PRO A 418 -8.52 62.65 28.40
C PRO A 418 -9.53 61.98 27.43
N PRO A 419 -9.48 62.28 26.11
CA PRO A 419 -10.36 61.65 25.13
C PRO A 419 -10.19 60.13 25.12
N ALA A 420 -11.14 59.43 25.74
CA ALA A 420 -11.15 57.98 25.88
C ALA A 420 -12.07 57.34 24.82
N TYR A 421 -11.73 57.52 23.54
CA TYR A 421 -12.40 56.79 22.47
C TYR A 421 -11.93 55.33 22.43
N ALA A 422 -12.83 54.41 22.07
CA ALA A 422 -12.50 53.00 21.91
C ALA A 422 -11.43 52.83 20.81
N ASN A 423 -10.51 51.90 21.03
CA ASN A 423 -9.41 51.63 20.12
C ASN A 423 -9.91 51.01 18.79
N GLY A 424 -9.64 51.62 17.63
CA GLY A 424 -10.12 51.10 16.33
C GLY A 424 -9.49 51.72 15.07
N ASN A 425 -9.82 51.21 13.88
CA ASN A 425 -9.39 51.77 12.59
C ASN A 425 -10.46 52.76 12.09
N PRO A 426 -10.16 54.04 11.79
CA PRO A 426 -8.82 54.64 11.61
C PRO A 426 -8.23 55.37 12.82
N LYS A 427 -8.93 55.39 13.98
CA LYS A 427 -8.46 56.12 15.16
C LYS A 427 -8.19 55.22 16.37
N VAL A 428 -6.92 55.01 16.67
CA VAL A 428 -6.48 54.14 17.77
C VAL A 428 -6.09 54.98 19.01
N ASN A 429 -6.30 54.43 20.20
CA ASN A 429 -6.18 55.17 21.47
C ASN A 429 -5.37 54.40 22.52
N SER A 430 -4.32 55.03 23.08
CA SER A 430 -3.48 54.47 24.14
C SER A 430 -3.38 55.35 25.39
N HIS A 431 -4.19 56.41 25.53
CA HIS A 431 -4.10 57.33 26.67
C HIS A 431 -4.22 56.63 28.03
N GLY A 432 -5.02 55.58 28.15
CA GLY A 432 -5.17 54.81 29.40
C GLY A 432 -3.91 54.04 29.83
N SER A 433 -2.90 53.91 28.96
CA SER A 433 -1.63 53.25 29.26
C SER A 433 -0.54 54.21 29.75
N HIS A 434 -0.81 55.52 29.75
CA HIS A 434 0.15 56.56 30.12
C HIS A 434 -0.44 57.51 31.16
N SER A 435 0.27 57.73 32.26
CA SER A 435 -0.08 58.68 33.32
C SER A 435 0.67 60.02 33.16
N TYR A 436 0.78 60.51 31.92
CA TYR A 436 1.40 61.80 31.59
C TYR A 436 0.34 62.87 31.33
N SER A 437 0.67 64.14 31.64
CA SER A 437 -0.17 65.29 31.28
C SER A 437 -0.15 65.51 29.76
N CYS A 438 -1.27 66.02 29.21
CA CYS A 438 -1.46 66.11 27.75
C CYS A 438 -0.41 67.00 27.07
N ASP A 439 0.19 67.98 27.78
CA ASP A 439 1.28 68.84 27.26
C ASP A 439 2.55 68.06 26.89
N LYS A 440 2.75 66.85 27.45
CA LYS A 440 3.92 66.01 27.13
C LYS A 440 3.88 65.47 25.71
N CYS A 441 2.69 65.34 25.13
CA CYS A 441 2.48 64.78 23.80
C CYS A 441 1.77 65.74 22.84
N HIS A 442 0.94 66.66 23.33
CA HIS A 442 0.10 67.59 22.55
C HIS A 442 0.51 69.05 22.76
N ALA A 443 1.81 69.33 22.79
CA ALA A 443 2.35 70.66 23.08
C ALA A 443 1.88 71.76 22.11
N VAL A 444 1.36 71.41 20.93
CA VAL A 444 0.80 72.34 19.93
C VAL A 444 -0.71 72.59 20.05
N THR A 445 -1.41 71.83 20.88
CA THR A 445 -2.88 71.91 21.09
C THR A 445 -3.22 72.45 22.47
N THR A 446 -2.36 72.20 23.46
CA THR A 446 -2.51 72.66 24.84
C THR A 446 -1.14 72.95 25.48
N SER A 447 -1.07 73.99 26.30
CA SER A 447 0.14 74.34 27.06
C SER A 447 0.10 73.86 28.52
N ASN A 448 -1.08 73.56 29.05
CA ASN A 448 -1.31 73.19 30.45
C ASN A 448 -2.00 71.82 30.63
N GLY A 449 -2.35 71.18 29.52
CA GLY A 449 -3.00 69.89 29.49
C GLY A 449 -4.51 69.90 29.68
N THR A 450 -5.15 71.02 30.05
CA THR A 450 -6.57 71.09 30.45
C THR A 450 -7.42 72.05 29.61
N THR A 451 -6.81 73.02 28.93
CA THR A 451 -7.50 73.97 28.04
C THR A 451 -6.98 73.90 26.60
N ILE A 452 -7.89 74.12 25.64
CA ILE A 452 -7.56 74.19 24.21
C ILE A 452 -7.01 75.58 23.90
N THR A 453 -5.72 75.67 23.55
CA THR A 453 -5.09 76.95 23.14
C THR A 453 -5.13 77.16 21.64
N ASN A 454 -5.31 76.08 20.85
CA ASN A 454 -5.47 76.13 19.41
C ASN A 454 -6.61 75.20 18.98
N ALA A 455 -7.76 75.79 18.63
CA ALA A 455 -8.95 75.05 18.24
C ALA A 455 -8.75 74.35 16.87
N ALA A 456 -7.98 74.95 15.96
CA ALA A 456 -7.74 74.39 14.62
C ALA A 456 -6.97 73.06 14.69
N THR A 457 -5.98 72.93 15.58
CA THR A 457 -5.24 71.67 15.80
C THR A 457 -5.98 70.69 16.72
N HIS A 458 -7.12 71.08 17.30
CA HIS A 458 -7.97 70.19 18.09
C HIS A 458 -9.05 69.51 17.22
N MET A 459 -9.59 70.22 16.21
CA MET A 459 -10.74 69.76 15.41
C MET A 459 -10.42 69.42 13.94
N ASN A 460 -9.15 69.45 13.53
CA ASN A 460 -8.70 69.10 12.17
C ASN A 460 -8.77 67.59 11.83
N GLY A 461 -9.08 66.75 12.81
CA GLY A 461 -9.19 65.31 12.61
C GLY A 461 -7.85 64.56 12.56
N THR A 462 -6.71 65.23 12.76
CA THR A 462 -5.36 64.65 12.76
C THR A 462 -4.80 64.44 14.18
N TYR A 463 -3.64 63.76 14.29
CA TYR A 463 -2.92 63.55 15.56
C TYR A 463 -1.75 64.51 15.65
N ASP A 464 -2.02 65.71 16.13
CA ASP A 464 -1.01 66.74 16.32
C ASP A 464 -0.18 66.43 17.59
N LEU A 465 0.90 65.67 17.39
CA LEU A 465 1.82 65.21 18.43
C LEU A 465 3.18 65.90 18.31
N SER A 466 3.63 66.48 19.42
CA SER A 466 4.96 67.09 19.56
C SER A 466 5.46 66.87 20.99
N ALA A 467 6.75 66.56 21.12
CA ALA A 467 7.38 66.36 22.42
C ALA A 467 7.31 67.64 23.26
N GLY A 468 6.74 67.53 24.46
CA GLY A 468 6.77 68.58 25.46
C GLY A 468 8.10 68.64 26.22
N THR A 469 8.23 69.58 27.15
CA THR A 469 9.44 69.75 27.94
C THR A 469 9.78 68.49 28.76
N GLY A 470 11.01 67.98 28.60
CA GLY A 470 11.60 66.90 29.42
C GLY A 470 11.43 65.47 28.87
N VAL A 471 10.86 65.29 27.67
CA VAL A 471 10.67 63.98 27.03
C VAL A 471 11.16 63.99 25.60
N SER A 472 11.57 62.84 25.06
CA SER A 472 11.92 62.69 23.64
C SER A 472 11.27 61.46 23.02
N PHE A 473 10.73 61.65 21.81
CA PHE A 473 10.22 60.59 20.94
C PHE A 473 10.16 61.10 19.49
N THR A 474 10.22 60.18 18.54
CA THR A 474 9.91 60.46 17.13
C THR A 474 8.57 59.82 16.80
N TYR A 475 7.59 60.62 16.39
CA TYR A 475 6.27 60.13 15.97
C TYR A 475 6.14 60.19 14.45
N GLN A 476 5.79 59.06 13.84
CA GLN A 476 5.41 58.99 12.43
C GLN A 476 3.91 58.71 12.34
N TYR A 477 3.17 59.67 11.79
CA TYR A 477 1.72 59.55 11.62
C TYR A 477 1.35 58.36 10.71
N ALA A 478 0.31 57.63 11.11
CA ALA A 478 -0.40 56.69 10.28
C ALA A 478 -1.88 56.69 10.67
N ALA A 479 -2.77 56.58 9.68
CA ALA A 479 -4.23 56.50 9.86
C ALA A 479 -4.72 55.21 10.57
N THR A 480 -3.81 54.43 11.15
CA THR A 480 -4.12 53.24 11.96
C THR A 480 -3.37 53.23 13.28
N GLY A 481 -2.88 54.40 13.72
CA GLY A 481 -2.04 54.54 14.91
C GLY A 481 -0.57 54.66 14.62
N GLY A 482 -0.09 55.89 14.44
CA GLY A 482 1.31 56.16 14.13
C GLY A 482 2.32 55.48 15.06
N THR A 483 3.56 55.37 14.59
CA THR A 483 4.64 54.68 15.30
C THR A 483 5.51 55.66 16.07
N CYS A 484 5.86 55.29 17.30
CA CYS A 484 6.85 56.00 18.12
C CYS A 484 8.18 55.24 18.13
N SER A 485 9.27 55.95 17.85
CA SER A 485 10.65 55.43 17.95
C SER A 485 11.52 56.40 18.76
N ASN A 486 12.72 55.93 19.17
CA ASN A 486 13.65 56.71 20.00
C ASN A 486 13.00 57.29 21.27
N VAL A 487 12.18 56.48 21.92
CA VAL A 487 11.32 56.93 23.03
C VAL A 487 12.08 56.85 24.35
N SER A 488 12.28 57.98 25.01
CA SER A 488 13.00 58.04 26.30
C SER A 488 12.33 57.23 27.42
N CYS A 489 11.04 56.90 27.27
CA CYS A 489 10.23 56.19 28.28
C CYS A 489 10.14 54.68 28.07
N HIS A 490 10.54 54.11 26.91
CA HIS A 490 10.40 52.69 26.57
C HIS A 490 11.74 52.06 26.13
N SER A 491 12.80 52.27 26.91
CA SER A 491 14.19 51.95 26.52
C SER A 491 14.77 50.67 27.16
N GLY A 492 14.01 49.95 28.00
CA GLY A 492 14.46 48.74 28.69
C GLY A 492 15.68 48.95 29.61
N ASN A 493 15.93 50.20 30.04
CA ASN A 493 17.10 50.63 30.82
C ASN A 493 18.45 50.19 30.21
N GLY A 494 18.51 49.98 28.89
CA GLY A 494 19.73 49.56 28.17
C GLY A 494 20.10 48.07 28.32
N ILE A 495 19.28 47.26 29.00
CA ILE A 495 19.49 45.81 29.17
C ILE A 495 19.05 45.03 27.92
N ILE A 496 18.05 45.55 27.22
CA ILE A 496 17.49 44.98 25.99
C ILE A 496 17.98 45.83 24.82
N ALA A 497 18.84 45.24 23.98
CA ALA A 497 19.29 45.91 22.77
C ALA A 497 18.15 46.00 21.74
N ASN A 498 17.94 47.19 21.16
CA ASN A 498 17.00 47.45 20.06
C ASN A 498 15.52 47.16 20.36
N VAL A 499 14.93 47.88 21.34
CA VAL A 499 13.47 47.90 21.51
C VAL A 499 12.83 48.36 20.19
N ALA A 500 11.94 47.53 19.63
CA ALA A 500 11.30 47.82 18.37
C ALA A 500 10.41 49.08 18.45
N ALA A 501 10.22 49.78 17.33
CA ALA A 501 9.30 50.92 17.26
C ALA A 501 7.90 50.48 17.71
N VAL A 502 7.31 51.23 18.64
CA VAL A 502 6.03 50.89 19.25
C VAL A 502 4.90 51.58 18.50
N LYS A 503 3.81 50.85 18.24
CA LYS A 503 2.64 51.39 17.53
C LYS A 503 1.64 51.95 18.52
N TRP A 504 1.28 53.23 18.37
CA TRP A 504 0.23 53.85 19.18
C TRP A 504 -1.08 53.08 19.01
N GLY A 505 -1.82 52.85 20.09
CA GLY A 505 -3.06 52.07 20.07
C GLY A 505 -2.88 50.56 20.01
N THR A 506 -1.69 50.03 20.30
CA THR A 506 -1.47 48.59 20.42
C THR A 506 -0.90 48.25 21.80
N SER A 507 -1.22 47.07 22.32
CA SER A 507 -0.58 46.57 23.53
C SER A 507 0.83 46.10 23.20
N LEU A 508 1.83 46.63 23.89
CA LEU A 508 3.19 46.11 23.81
C LEU A 508 3.31 44.86 24.69
N GLY A 509 3.26 43.70 24.07
CA GLY A 509 3.46 42.42 24.76
C GLY A 509 4.92 42.19 25.14
N CYS A 510 5.17 41.13 25.92
CA CYS A 510 6.53 40.75 26.32
C CYS A 510 7.47 40.57 25.11
N ASN A 511 6.93 40.17 23.95
CA ASN A 511 7.68 39.95 22.72
C ASN A 511 8.28 41.22 22.11
N GLY A 512 7.70 42.39 22.38
CA GLY A 512 8.23 43.67 21.92
C GLY A 512 9.57 44.03 22.57
N CYS A 513 9.93 43.35 23.66
CA CYS A 513 11.17 43.57 24.40
C CYS A 513 12.00 42.28 24.57
N HIS A 514 11.39 41.14 24.94
CA HIS A 514 12.09 39.90 25.28
C HIS A 514 12.01 38.80 24.21
N GLY A 515 11.14 38.93 23.20
CA GLY A 515 10.67 37.79 22.39
C GLY A 515 9.53 37.02 23.07
N ASP A 516 8.90 36.10 22.33
CA ASP A 516 7.82 35.21 22.82
C ASP A 516 8.31 33.77 23.01
N SER A 517 7.41 32.88 23.43
CA SER A 517 7.70 31.45 23.56
C SER A 517 8.26 30.80 22.29
N ALA A 518 7.98 31.35 21.10
CA ALA A 518 8.46 30.82 19.83
C ALA A 518 9.84 31.36 19.42
N SER A 519 10.14 32.61 19.79
CA SER A 519 11.34 33.35 19.37
C SER A 519 12.41 33.50 20.45
N LEU A 520 12.08 33.23 21.73
CA LEU A 520 13.03 33.29 22.83
C LEU A 520 13.98 32.08 22.82
N ALA A 521 15.15 32.28 22.23
CA ALA A 521 16.19 31.25 22.07
C ALA A 521 17.39 31.41 23.02
N THR A 522 17.34 32.36 23.96
CA THR A 522 18.44 32.57 24.91
C THR A 522 18.60 31.37 25.84
N TYR A 523 19.79 30.76 25.90
CA TYR A 523 20.06 29.55 26.70
C TYR A 523 19.05 28.42 26.41
N ALA A 524 18.55 27.71 27.43
CA ALA A 524 17.63 26.59 27.25
C ALA A 524 16.15 26.98 27.07
N HIS A 525 15.80 28.27 26.92
CA HIS A 525 14.39 28.70 26.81
C HIS A 525 13.63 28.01 25.68
N ALA A 526 14.23 27.84 24.51
CA ALA A 526 13.58 27.19 23.35
C ALA A 526 13.08 25.75 23.63
N LYS A 527 13.64 25.05 24.63
CA LYS A 527 13.18 23.72 25.04
C LYS A 527 12.18 23.72 26.19
N HIS A 528 12.04 24.85 26.88
CA HIS A 528 11.22 24.97 28.08
C HIS A 528 9.96 25.80 27.85
N VAL A 529 10.02 26.91 27.11
CA VAL A 529 8.88 27.80 26.91
C VAL A 529 8.20 27.61 25.55
N ASN A 530 8.89 27.07 24.55
CA ASN A 530 8.30 26.84 23.22
C ASN A 530 7.46 25.55 23.22
N PRO A 531 6.15 25.59 22.98
CA PRO A 531 5.29 24.40 22.96
C PRO A 531 5.49 23.54 21.69
N THR A 532 6.12 24.08 20.65
CA THR A 532 6.37 23.37 19.38
C THR A 532 7.67 22.58 19.43
N THR A 533 8.68 23.11 20.11
CA THR A 533 10.03 22.51 20.18
C THR A 533 10.41 21.99 21.56
N GLY A 534 9.50 22.12 22.55
CA GLY A 534 9.74 21.92 23.98
C GLY A 534 8.45 21.86 24.81
N ARG A 535 8.58 21.83 26.15
CA ARG A 535 7.47 21.49 27.05
C ARG A 535 6.40 22.60 27.24
N GLY A 536 6.68 23.81 26.76
CA GLY A 536 5.70 24.91 26.77
C GLY A 536 5.35 25.47 28.15
N TYR A 537 6.29 25.46 29.10
CA TYR A 537 6.09 26.07 30.41
C TYR A 537 5.77 27.56 30.29
N ALA A 538 4.77 28.01 31.06
CA ALA A 538 4.47 29.42 31.21
C ALA A 538 5.62 30.14 31.95
N CYS A 539 5.84 31.41 31.64
CA CYS A 539 6.94 32.19 32.24
C CYS A 539 6.88 32.19 33.78
N ALA A 540 5.68 32.21 34.36
CA ALA A 540 5.44 32.14 35.79
C ALA A 540 5.97 30.87 36.48
N ALA A 541 6.18 29.77 35.74
CA ALA A 541 6.77 28.55 36.30
C ALA A 541 8.17 28.82 36.88
N CYS A 542 8.91 29.75 36.28
CA CYS A 542 10.24 30.16 36.71
C CYS A 542 10.27 31.59 37.27
N HIS A 543 9.39 32.49 36.82
CA HIS A 543 9.39 33.92 37.13
C HIS A 543 8.13 34.37 37.90
N GLY A 544 7.55 33.51 38.73
CA GLY A 544 6.26 33.74 39.41
C GLY A 544 6.18 34.97 40.32
N ALA A 545 7.32 35.53 40.76
CA ALA A 545 7.37 36.78 41.51
C ALA A 545 7.14 38.02 40.62
N THR A 546 7.44 37.91 39.32
CA THR A 546 7.37 39.01 38.34
C THR A 546 6.11 38.92 37.47
N VAL A 547 5.68 37.70 37.13
CA VAL A 547 4.54 37.43 36.22
C VAL A 547 3.60 36.35 36.78
N SER A 548 2.29 36.46 36.51
CA SER A 548 1.29 35.43 36.87
C SER A 548 1.05 34.39 35.77
N GLY A 549 1.63 34.59 34.58
CA GLY A 549 1.52 33.71 33.43
C GLY A 549 2.55 34.09 32.37
N SER A 550 2.21 33.93 31.09
CA SER A 550 3.12 34.28 29.97
C SER A 550 2.91 35.67 29.37
N GLY A 551 1.99 36.48 29.91
CA GLY A 551 1.65 37.79 29.33
C GLY A 551 1.25 38.89 30.31
N THR A 552 1.26 38.62 31.62
CA THR A 552 0.82 39.57 32.65
C THR A 552 1.91 39.78 33.68
N ILE A 553 2.36 41.03 33.82
CA ILE A 553 3.27 41.46 34.87
C ILE A 553 2.44 41.72 36.13
N VAL A 554 2.75 41.03 37.22
CA VAL A 554 2.09 41.23 38.53
C VAL A 554 2.89 42.13 39.46
N ASN A 555 4.18 42.29 39.19
CA ASN A 555 5.04 43.19 39.95
C ASN A 555 5.91 44.02 39.00
N ALA A 556 5.43 45.22 38.68
CA ALA A 556 6.12 46.15 37.79
C ALA A 556 7.46 46.65 38.39
N ALA A 557 7.58 46.72 39.71
CA ALA A 557 8.82 47.13 40.37
C ALA A 557 9.94 46.09 40.19
N LEU A 558 9.60 44.78 40.23
CA LEU A 558 10.56 43.71 39.93
C LEU A 558 10.85 43.58 38.43
N HIS A 559 9.87 43.86 37.55
CA HIS A 559 10.08 43.73 36.10
C HIS A 559 11.12 44.74 35.55
N GLY A 560 11.22 45.94 36.14
CA GLY A 560 12.08 47.02 35.67
C GLY A 560 13.35 47.28 36.48
N ASN A 561 13.67 46.45 37.49
CA ASN A 561 14.79 46.67 38.42
C ASN A 561 16.18 46.29 37.87
N GLY A 562 16.24 45.62 36.72
CA GLY A 562 17.48 45.17 36.09
C GLY A 562 18.07 43.85 36.61
N VAL A 563 17.32 43.08 37.41
CA VAL A 563 17.70 41.78 37.99
C VAL A 563 16.88 40.65 37.34
N ARG A 564 17.48 39.45 37.19
CA ARG A 564 16.78 38.24 36.68
C ARG A 564 16.20 37.44 37.83
N ASP A 565 14.96 37.74 38.22
CA ASP A 565 14.26 37.08 39.31
C ASP A 565 13.76 35.69 38.90
N VAL A 566 14.43 34.62 39.35
CA VAL A 566 14.06 33.20 39.09
C VAL A 566 13.74 32.48 40.40
N ALA A 567 12.76 31.57 40.38
CA ALA A 567 12.32 30.77 41.51
C ALA A 567 13.44 29.93 42.16
N ALA A 568 13.25 29.56 43.43
CA ALA A 568 14.28 29.00 44.32
C ALA A 568 14.86 27.61 43.94
N PHE A 569 14.33 26.94 42.91
CA PHE A 569 14.81 25.64 42.45
C PHE A 569 15.95 25.72 41.41
N TYR A 570 16.35 26.94 41.01
CA TYR A 570 17.47 27.20 40.10
C TYR A 570 18.72 27.63 40.86
N ASN A 571 19.82 26.90 40.70
CA ASN A 571 21.12 27.31 41.22
C ASN A 571 21.81 28.25 40.23
N ALA A 572 21.84 29.55 40.53
CA ALA A 572 22.41 30.56 39.64
C ALA A 572 23.92 30.39 39.37
N THR A 573 24.66 29.86 40.34
CA THR A 573 26.11 29.63 40.26
C THR A 573 26.42 28.45 39.34
N ALA A 574 25.76 27.31 39.55
CA ALA A 574 25.95 26.09 38.75
C ALA A 574 25.20 26.13 37.41
N GLY A 575 24.16 26.95 37.28
CA GLY A 575 23.26 26.97 36.13
C GLY A 575 22.38 25.72 36.03
N THR A 576 22.11 25.04 37.15
CA THR A 576 21.35 23.78 37.19
C THR A 576 20.00 23.94 37.90
N CYS A 577 19.05 23.07 37.57
CA CYS A 577 17.73 23.03 38.18
C CYS A 577 17.57 21.78 39.07
N ALA A 578 16.61 21.83 40.01
CA ALA A 578 16.24 20.67 40.82
C ALA A 578 15.78 19.46 39.96
N THR A 579 16.08 18.25 40.45
CA THR A 579 15.85 16.96 39.75
C THR A 579 14.37 16.67 39.47
N SER A 580 13.43 17.24 40.22
CA SER A 580 11.99 17.04 40.02
C SER A 580 11.49 17.41 38.62
N CYS A 581 12.18 18.29 37.89
CA CYS A 581 11.84 18.66 36.51
C CYS A 581 12.55 17.80 35.44
N HIS A 582 13.66 17.15 35.77
CA HIS A 582 14.56 16.44 34.83
C HIS A 582 14.83 14.97 35.23
N GLY A 583 13.95 14.39 36.05
CA GLY A 583 14.04 13.01 36.50
C GLY A 583 15.28 12.78 37.37
N SER A 584 16.12 11.82 36.98
CA SER A 584 17.37 11.49 37.70
C SER A 584 18.60 12.28 37.23
N SER A 585 18.46 13.15 36.22
CA SER A 585 19.56 13.89 35.61
C SER A 585 19.60 15.37 36.02
N THR A 586 20.78 16.00 35.90
CA THR A 586 21.00 17.42 36.24
C THR A 586 21.59 18.21 35.06
N PRO A 587 20.84 18.38 33.95
CA PRO A 587 21.30 19.15 32.80
C PRO A 587 21.57 20.63 33.15
N ASN A 588 22.50 21.26 32.43
CA ASN A 588 22.90 22.65 32.65
C ASN A 588 22.11 23.60 31.73
N TRP A 589 21.40 24.57 32.33
CA TRP A 589 20.56 25.54 31.63
C TRP A 589 21.33 26.39 30.61
N LYS A 590 22.62 26.63 30.85
CA LYS A 590 23.48 27.43 29.97
C LYS A 590 24.09 26.60 28.83
N THR A 591 24.02 25.28 28.88
CA THR A 591 24.70 24.36 27.94
C THR A 591 23.73 23.35 27.33
N ALA A 592 23.20 23.67 26.15
CA ALA A 592 22.15 22.89 25.49
C ALA A 592 22.50 21.40 25.23
N SER A 593 23.77 21.06 25.00
CA SER A 593 24.21 19.68 24.73
C SER A 593 23.99 18.73 25.90
N THR A 594 23.85 19.25 27.12
CA THR A 594 23.58 18.44 28.32
C THR A 594 22.16 17.84 28.33
N GLY A 595 21.25 18.32 27.47
CA GLY A 595 19.89 17.78 27.31
C GLY A 595 19.71 16.72 26.21
N ALA A 596 20.79 16.17 25.63
CA ALA A 596 20.68 15.16 24.57
C ALA A 596 20.21 13.78 25.10
N CYS A 597 19.61 12.93 24.25
CA CYS A 597 19.02 11.63 24.66
C CYS A 597 20.00 10.74 25.46
N GLY A 598 21.28 10.72 25.09
CA GLY A 598 22.33 9.93 25.75
C GLY A 598 22.65 10.35 27.19
N THR A 599 22.27 11.56 27.61
CA THR A 599 22.49 12.02 28.99
C THR A 599 21.52 11.36 29.97
N CYS A 600 20.26 11.22 29.59
CA CYS A 600 19.22 10.66 30.46
C CYS A 600 19.13 9.13 30.35
N HIS A 601 19.17 8.59 29.13
CA HIS A 601 19.02 7.14 28.91
C HIS A 601 20.23 6.31 29.37
N ASN A 602 21.40 6.93 29.57
CA ASN A 602 22.54 6.26 30.22
C ASN A 602 22.37 6.16 31.75
N ALA A 603 21.71 7.14 32.38
CA ALA A 603 21.57 7.24 33.84
C ALA A 603 20.45 6.36 34.43
N LEU A 604 19.58 5.79 33.60
CA LEU A 604 18.42 4.97 34.02
C LEU A 604 18.71 3.46 34.14
N SER A 605 19.95 3.02 33.92
CA SER A 605 20.34 1.61 34.04
C SER A 605 21.29 1.36 35.20
N THR A 606 21.09 0.27 35.95
CA THR A 606 22.01 -0.21 36.99
C THR A 606 23.20 -1.01 36.43
N THR A 607 23.24 -1.26 35.12
CA THR A 607 24.37 -1.91 34.43
C THR A 607 25.36 -0.88 33.88
N THR A 608 26.66 -1.18 34.04
CA THR A 608 27.78 -0.43 33.48
C THR A 608 27.62 -0.30 31.97
N GLY A 609 27.32 0.92 31.47
CA GLY A 609 27.14 1.20 30.04
C GLY A 609 25.75 1.72 29.62
N GLY A 610 24.78 1.87 30.53
CA GLY A 610 23.50 2.51 30.22
C GLY A 610 22.51 1.64 29.43
N LEU A 611 21.24 2.07 29.35
CA LEU A 611 20.14 1.27 28.78
C LEU A 611 20.37 0.91 27.29
N ILE A 612 21.04 1.80 26.55
CA ILE A 612 21.34 1.68 25.11
C ILE A 612 22.49 0.69 24.84
N ALA A 613 23.37 0.39 25.80
CA ALA A 613 24.42 -0.61 25.63
C ALA A 613 24.02 -2.03 26.07
N SER A 614 22.77 -2.23 26.51
CA SER A 614 22.30 -3.51 27.06
C SER A 614 21.75 -4.47 26.00
N ASN A 615 21.94 -5.78 26.21
CA ASN A 615 21.32 -6.87 25.43
C ASN A 615 21.56 -6.73 23.91
N ALA A 616 20.54 -6.98 23.08
CA ALA A 616 20.65 -6.87 21.62
C ALA A 616 20.82 -5.43 21.09
N HIS A 617 20.76 -4.36 21.90
CA HIS A 617 21.00 -3.01 21.39
C HIS A 617 22.42 -2.86 20.81
N GLY A 618 23.44 -3.46 21.44
CA GLY A 618 24.80 -3.46 20.91
C GLY A 618 24.89 -4.10 19.50
N ALA A 619 24.09 -5.14 19.25
CA ALA A 619 23.99 -5.75 17.92
C ALA A 619 23.37 -4.78 16.89
N HIS A 620 22.40 -3.97 17.29
CA HIS A 620 21.67 -3.07 16.39
C HIS A 620 22.37 -1.73 16.15
N TYR A 621 23.18 -1.23 17.09
CA TYR A 621 23.84 0.08 16.98
C TYR A 621 25.34 -0.02 16.64
N ASN A 622 26.05 -1.04 17.14
CA ASN A 622 27.52 -1.06 17.10
C ASN A 622 28.12 -2.26 16.35
N ALA A 623 27.42 -3.40 16.31
CA ALA A 623 27.99 -4.61 15.71
C ALA A 623 28.06 -4.54 14.17
N THR A 624 29.16 -5.04 13.61
CA THR A 624 29.38 -5.12 12.15
C THR A 624 28.32 -5.94 11.44
N TYR A 625 27.79 -6.99 12.09
CA TYR A 625 26.79 -7.89 11.52
C TYR A 625 25.34 -7.40 11.66
N GLY A 626 25.10 -6.27 12.35
CA GLY A 626 23.77 -5.70 12.55
C GLY A 626 23.45 -4.50 11.66
N PRO A 627 22.23 -3.95 11.75
CA PRO A 627 21.75 -2.88 10.87
C PRO A 627 22.38 -1.49 11.10
N LYS A 628 23.14 -1.28 12.19
CA LYS A 628 23.82 -0.02 12.54
C LYS A 628 22.88 1.20 12.58
N PHE A 629 21.81 1.11 13.37
CA PHE A 629 20.95 2.26 13.63
C PHE A 629 21.74 3.41 14.29
N ASN A 630 21.22 4.64 14.21
CA ASN A 630 21.87 5.81 14.83
C ASN A 630 21.40 5.95 16.29
N ALA A 631 22.29 5.72 17.25
CA ALA A 631 22.01 5.79 18.70
C ALA A 631 21.64 7.19 19.23
N THR A 632 21.78 8.23 18.43
CA THR A 632 21.43 9.63 18.79
C THR A 632 20.13 10.12 18.15
N SER A 633 19.51 9.31 17.28
CA SER A 633 18.30 9.67 16.55
C SER A 633 17.05 9.07 17.19
N GLY A 634 16.10 9.93 17.59
CA GLY A 634 14.80 9.48 18.08
C GLY A 634 14.05 8.58 17.08
N ASN A 635 14.24 8.78 15.78
CA ASN A 635 13.63 7.93 14.74
C ASN A 635 14.20 6.50 14.74
N SER A 636 15.49 6.33 15.08
CA SER A 636 16.08 4.99 15.26
C SER A 636 15.45 4.28 16.44
N CYS A 637 15.23 4.99 17.55
CA CYS A 637 14.58 4.46 18.73
C CYS A 637 13.12 4.10 18.44
N ALA A 638 12.42 4.97 17.70
CA ALA A 638 11.03 4.81 17.29
C ALA A 638 10.78 3.59 16.39
N ALA A 639 11.83 2.98 15.84
CA ALA A 639 11.71 1.73 15.09
C ALA A 639 11.24 0.56 15.99
N CYS A 640 11.66 0.56 17.26
CA CYS A 640 11.36 -0.52 18.21
C CYS A 640 10.53 -0.03 19.41
N HIS A 641 10.79 1.20 19.85
CA HIS A 641 10.11 1.81 20.98
C HIS A 641 8.94 2.67 20.50
N LEU A 642 7.86 2.67 21.27
CA LEU A 642 6.82 3.67 21.07
C LEU A 642 7.40 5.00 21.54
N TYR A 643 7.85 5.84 20.60
CA TYR A 643 8.34 7.19 20.83
C TYR A 643 7.53 8.14 19.96
N THR A 644 6.72 8.99 20.59
CA THR A 644 5.84 9.94 19.88
C THR A 644 6.42 11.36 19.83
N GLY A 645 7.74 11.46 20.01
CA GLY A 645 8.47 12.72 20.12
C GLY A 645 8.79 13.09 21.57
N GLU A 646 9.65 14.10 21.74
CA GLU A 646 10.11 14.61 23.04
C GLU A 646 8.97 15.07 23.98
N LEU A 647 7.80 15.40 23.40
CA LEU A 647 6.61 15.87 24.12
C LEU A 647 5.57 14.77 24.34
N GLY A 648 5.84 13.56 23.85
CA GLY A 648 4.97 12.42 24.01
C GLY A 648 4.84 12.02 25.47
N ALA A 649 3.63 11.66 25.91
CA ALA A 649 3.36 11.18 27.27
C ALA A 649 4.21 9.95 27.65
N ASN A 650 4.66 9.19 26.64
CA ASN A 650 5.52 8.02 26.75
C ASN A 650 7.02 8.33 26.87
N HIS A 651 7.50 9.51 26.49
CA HIS A 651 8.95 9.77 26.45
C HIS A 651 9.55 10.00 27.84
N ALA A 652 8.74 10.42 28.82
CA ALA A 652 9.18 10.61 30.21
C ALA A 652 8.21 10.00 31.23
N ASN A 653 7.67 8.81 30.96
CA ASN A 653 6.79 8.07 31.90
C ASN A 653 7.55 7.08 32.81
N GLY A 654 8.86 6.89 32.60
CA GLY A 654 9.68 5.94 33.37
C GLY A 654 9.48 4.46 33.02
N LEU A 655 8.76 4.16 31.93
CA LEU A 655 8.50 2.81 31.44
C LEU A 655 9.29 2.52 30.15
N VAL A 656 9.39 1.24 29.78
CA VAL A 656 9.94 0.80 28.49
C VAL A 656 8.76 0.48 27.57
N ASP A 657 8.35 1.47 26.78
CA ASP A 657 7.27 1.31 25.81
C ASP A 657 7.79 0.73 24.49
N LEU A 658 7.11 -0.30 23.98
CA LEU A 658 7.46 -1.01 22.74
C LEU A 658 6.36 -0.81 21.70
N ASN A 659 6.75 -0.77 20.42
CA ASN A 659 5.79 -0.76 19.32
C ASN A 659 4.97 -2.07 19.30
N ALA A 660 3.75 -2.00 18.76
CA ALA A 660 2.92 -3.19 18.58
C ALA A 660 3.66 -4.25 17.74
N GLY A 661 3.64 -5.50 18.19
CA GLY A 661 4.39 -6.59 17.54
C GLY A 661 5.85 -6.76 17.99
N PHE A 662 6.31 -5.93 18.93
CA PHE A 662 7.61 -6.06 19.59
C PHE A 662 7.44 -6.54 21.03
N SER A 663 8.32 -7.44 21.47
CA SER A 663 8.28 -7.99 22.83
C SER A 663 9.68 -8.17 23.40
N LYS A 664 9.80 -8.05 24.73
CA LYS A 664 11.05 -8.32 25.45
C LYS A 664 11.53 -9.78 25.34
N LEU A 665 10.65 -10.68 24.88
CA LEU A 665 10.88 -12.14 24.77
C LEU A 665 10.80 -12.68 23.34
N GLY A 666 11.02 -11.86 22.30
CA GLY A 666 11.61 -12.43 21.07
C GLY A 666 10.87 -12.37 19.75
N THR A 667 9.74 -11.67 19.66
CA THR A 667 9.12 -11.39 18.36
C THR A 667 9.23 -9.90 18.05
N CYS A 668 9.88 -9.57 16.93
CA CYS A 668 9.97 -8.22 16.37
C CYS A 668 9.35 -8.27 14.97
N ALA A 669 8.01 -8.32 14.95
CA ALA A 669 7.21 -8.52 13.74
C ALA A 669 7.45 -7.34 12.77
N GLY A 670 8.33 -7.56 11.80
CA GLY A 670 8.83 -6.53 10.89
C GLY A 670 10.28 -6.72 10.47
N CYS A 671 11.14 -7.26 11.34
CA CYS A 671 12.56 -7.50 11.03
C CYS A 671 12.98 -8.96 11.27
N HIS A 672 12.40 -9.61 12.28
CA HIS A 672 12.70 -11.00 12.64
C HIS A 672 11.38 -11.77 12.79
N ASN A 673 10.96 -12.44 11.72
CA ASN A 673 9.66 -13.12 11.64
C ASN A 673 9.62 -14.49 12.34
N GLN A 674 10.77 -14.99 12.82
CA GLN A 674 10.82 -16.16 13.71
C GLN A 674 11.20 -15.74 15.13
N SER A 675 10.93 -16.61 16.11
CA SER A 675 11.30 -16.40 17.51
C SER A 675 12.81 -16.18 17.66
N THR A 676 13.19 -15.05 18.26
CA THR A 676 14.56 -14.66 18.58
C THR A 676 14.73 -14.46 20.08
N ASN A 677 15.95 -14.46 20.62
CA ASN A 677 16.17 -14.14 22.04
C ASN A 677 16.85 -12.77 22.13
N TRP A 678 16.13 -11.75 22.63
CA TRP A 678 16.66 -10.39 22.76
C TRP A 678 17.85 -10.29 23.74
N ALA A 679 17.94 -11.22 24.70
CA ALA A 679 19.07 -11.32 25.62
C ALA A 679 20.30 -12.00 25.02
N GLY A 680 20.15 -12.73 23.89
CA GLY A 680 21.21 -13.53 23.28
C GLY A 680 22.12 -12.78 22.28
N GLY A 681 21.80 -11.53 21.95
CA GLY A 681 22.57 -10.72 21.01
C GLY A 681 22.35 -11.13 19.54
N LYS A 682 23.21 -11.98 19.00
CA LYS A 682 23.20 -12.36 17.56
C LYS A 682 22.10 -13.38 17.26
N VAL A 683 21.36 -13.16 16.17
CA VAL A 683 20.26 -14.03 15.72
C VAL A 683 20.73 -15.16 14.79
N SER A 684 19.93 -16.23 14.68
CA SER A 684 20.16 -17.32 13.73
C SER A 684 19.80 -16.93 12.29
N CYS A 685 20.34 -17.63 11.30
CA CYS A 685 20.04 -17.36 9.87
C CYS A 685 18.57 -17.62 9.55
N GLU A 686 18.01 -18.63 10.20
CA GLU A 686 16.64 -19.11 10.06
C GLU A 686 15.63 -18.07 10.54
N SER A 687 16.05 -17.13 11.39
CA SER A 687 15.24 -15.98 11.80
C SER A 687 14.84 -15.06 10.64
N CYS A 688 15.52 -15.18 9.50
CA CYS A 688 15.24 -14.40 8.29
C CYS A 688 14.90 -15.26 7.07
N HIS A 689 15.61 -16.37 6.85
CA HIS A 689 15.64 -17.08 5.57
C HIS A 689 14.64 -18.24 5.41
N SER A 690 13.85 -18.56 6.43
CA SER A 690 12.87 -19.66 6.47
C SER A 690 13.37 -21.00 5.92
N THR A 691 13.64 -21.96 6.79
CA THR A 691 14.07 -23.32 6.40
C THR A 691 12.96 -24.36 6.51
N ALA A 692 11.76 -23.97 6.97
CA ALA A 692 10.66 -24.88 7.29
C ALA A 692 9.28 -24.37 6.83
N GLY A 693 9.23 -23.49 5.82
CA GLY A 693 7.97 -23.04 5.21
C GLY A 693 7.24 -21.92 5.96
N GLY A 694 7.96 -21.07 6.70
CA GLY A 694 7.43 -19.86 7.36
C GLY A 694 7.64 -18.55 6.58
N ALA A 695 7.09 -17.46 7.10
CA ALA A 695 7.20 -16.12 6.51
C ALA A 695 8.66 -15.61 6.51
N LEU A 696 9.15 -15.21 5.35
CA LEU A 696 10.47 -14.61 5.19
C LEU A 696 10.51 -13.23 5.85
N SER A 697 11.62 -12.87 6.47
CA SER A 697 11.80 -11.52 7.02
C SER A 697 11.97 -10.51 5.89
N VAL A 698 11.38 -9.31 6.06
CA VAL A 698 11.42 -8.22 5.08
C VAL A 698 12.04 -7.00 5.73
N ILE A 699 13.24 -6.62 5.32
CA ILE A 699 13.94 -5.45 5.87
C ILE A 699 13.95 -4.35 4.82
N ASN A 700 13.37 -3.19 5.13
CA ASN A 700 13.25 -2.06 4.21
C ASN A 700 12.65 -2.44 2.83
N GLY A 701 11.65 -3.32 2.82
CA GLY A 701 10.99 -3.80 1.60
C GLY A 701 11.76 -4.86 0.82
N ILE A 702 12.96 -5.26 1.26
CA ILE A 702 13.74 -6.35 0.67
C ILE A 702 13.42 -7.65 1.40
N THR A 703 12.87 -8.61 0.68
CA THR A 703 12.54 -9.93 1.22
C THR A 703 13.80 -10.79 1.29
N ALA A 704 14.03 -11.43 2.43
CA ALA A 704 15.12 -12.38 2.58
C ALA A 704 14.99 -13.52 1.53
N PRO A 705 16.09 -13.96 0.89
CA PRO A 705 16.07 -15.12 0.00
C PRO A 705 15.46 -16.34 0.66
N ASP A 706 14.56 -17.01 -0.05
CA ASP A 706 13.91 -18.25 0.38
C ASP A 706 14.92 -19.41 0.40
N LYS A 707 15.01 -20.10 1.55
CA LYS A 707 15.87 -21.27 1.78
C LYS A 707 15.10 -22.49 2.28
N THR A 708 13.79 -22.53 2.04
CA THR A 708 12.89 -23.61 2.49
C THR A 708 13.27 -24.98 1.92
N LEU A 709 13.83 -25.00 0.72
CA LEU A 709 14.23 -26.23 0.04
C LEU A 709 15.63 -26.72 0.43
N ALA A 710 16.39 -25.95 1.22
CA ALA A 710 17.76 -26.31 1.59
C ALA A 710 17.85 -27.62 2.40
N PRO A 711 16.94 -27.88 3.37
CA PRO A 711 16.95 -29.12 4.15
C PRO A 711 16.39 -30.34 3.42
N THR A 712 15.78 -30.18 2.24
CA THR A 712 15.08 -31.29 1.54
C THR A 712 15.70 -31.62 0.19
N SER A 713 16.05 -30.59 -0.60
CA SER A 713 16.57 -30.76 -1.96
C SER A 713 17.93 -30.08 -2.20
N GLY A 714 18.39 -29.22 -1.27
CA GLY A 714 19.70 -28.57 -1.31
C GLY A 714 20.82 -29.33 -0.58
N HIS A 715 21.95 -28.65 -0.35
CA HIS A 715 23.11 -29.22 0.38
C HIS A 715 22.86 -29.42 1.89
N GLY A 716 21.76 -28.89 2.44
CA GLY A 716 21.34 -29.11 3.82
C GLY A 716 20.57 -30.43 4.03
N ARG A 717 20.27 -31.17 2.96
CA ARG A 717 19.46 -32.40 3.04
C ARG A 717 20.15 -33.56 3.78
N PRO A 718 19.38 -34.50 4.35
CA PRO A 718 19.91 -35.73 4.94
C PRO A 718 20.87 -36.46 3.98
N GLY A 719 22.02 -36.88 4.49
CA GLY A 719 23.09 -37.53 3.70
C GLY A 719 24.18 -36.59 3.17
N ILE A 720 23.93 -35.26 3.09
CA ILE A 720 24.96 -34.24 2.86
C ILE A 720 25.16 -33.38 4.12
N GLY A 721 24.07 -32.85 4.68
CA GLY A 721 24.03 -32.21 6.00
C GLY A 721 24.91 -30.97 6.19
N GLN A 722 25.15 -30.16 5.15
CA GLN A 722 25.95 -28.95 5.30
C GLN A 722 25.19 -27.88 6.10
N ALA A 723 25.78 -27.44 7.21
CA ALA A 723 25.27 -26.32 7.99
C ALA A 723 25.53 -24.98 7.28
N CYS A 724 24.64 -24.00 7.49
CA CYS A 724 24.74 -22.65 6.91
C CYS A 724 26.13 -22.03 7.14
N THR A 725 26.66 -22.16 8.36
CA THR A 725 27.97 -21.62 8.77
C THR A 725 29.16 -22.38 8.19
N GLY A 726 28.94 -23.53 7.56
CA GLY A 726 29.99 -24.27 6.83
C GLY A 726 30.38 -23.58 5.52
N CYS A 727 29.50 -22.73 4.97
CA CYS A 727 29.73 -21.94 3.77
C CYS A 727 29.67 -20.43 4.03
N HIS A 728 28.86 -20.00 5.01
CA HIS A 728 28.59 -18.60 5.27
C HIS A 728 29.26 -18.06 6.54
N ASP A 729 29.91 -16.91 6.43
CA ASP A 729 30.44 -16.17 7.56
C ASP A 729 29.32 -15.42 8.30
N ALA A 730 29.00 -15.94 9.48
CA ALA A 730 27.97 -15.35 10.32
C ALA A 730 28.42 -14.08 11.06
N ALA A 731 29.69 -13.66 10.97
CA ALA A 731 30.23 -12.41 11.53
C ALA A 731 30.37 -11.28 10.50
N SER A 732 30.32 -11.59 9.20
CA SER A 732 30.38 -10.61 8.10
C SER A 732 29.26 -9.57 8.15
N GLY A 733 29.43 -8.47 7.42
CA GLY A 733 28.43 -7.39 7.32
C GLY A 733 27.03 -7.89 6.92
N HIS A 734 26.01 -7.12 7.32
CA HIS A 734 24.61 -7.41 6.99
C HIS A 734 24.39 -7.50 5.46
N ILE A 735 23.59 -8.47 5.01
CA ILE A 735 23.26 -8.65 3.58
C ILE A 735 22.49 -7.44 3.09
N SER A 736 22.91 -6.84 1.97
CA SER A 736 22.21 -5.72 1.36
C SER A 736 22.33 -5.77 -0.15
N THR A 737 21.18 -5.90 -0.81
CA THR A 737 21.10 -5.78 -2.28
C THR A 737 21.48 -4.37 -2.76
N ALA A 738 21.30 -3.35 -1.92
CA ALA A 738 21.72 -1.97 -2.20
C ALA A 738 23.24 -1.75 -2.10
N LEU A 739 23.96 -2.59 -1.34
CA LEU A 739 25.43 -2.52 -1.21
C LEU A 739 26.16 -3.49 -2.15
N GLY A 740 25.44 -4.23 -3.00
CA GLY A 740 26.01 -5.26 -3.86
C GLY A 740 26.57 -6.48 -3.11
N THR A 741 26.34 -6.57 -1.79
CA THR A 741 26.79 -7.68 -0.95
C THR A 741 25.69 -8.73 -0.84
N THR A 742 25.61 -9.60 -1.85
CA THR A 742 24.55 -10.62 -1.93
C THR A 742 24.85 -11.87 -1.10
N ASN A 743 26.13 -12.16 -0.84
CA ASN A 743 26.55 -13.44 -0.26
C ASN A 743 27.55 -13.22 0.90
N ARG A 744 27.26 -13.76 2.08
CA ARG A 744 28.20 -13.77 3.23
C ARG A 744 29.06 -15.02 3.19
N LEU A 745 29.78 -15.29 2.11
CA LEU A 745 30.60 -16.50 2.03
C LEU A 745 31.86 -16.38 2.90
N LEU A 746 32.30 -17.48 3.51
CA LEU A 746 33.61 -17.54 4.15
C LEU A 746 34.71 -17.24 3.12
N SER A 747 35.82 -16.65 3.56
CA SER A 747 36.91 -16.23 2.67
C SER A 747 37.42 -17.36 1.76
N ALA A 748 37.42 -18.60 2.25
CA ALA A 748 37.79 -19.81 1.50
C ALA A 748 36.91 -20.10 0.27
N TYR A 749 35.71 -19.51 0.18
CA TYR A 749 34.76 -19.69 -0.92
C TYR A 749 34.57 -18.40 -1.73
N THR A 750 35.50 -17.45 -1.65
CA THR A 750 35.46 -16.19 -2.39
C THR A 750 36.71 -16.02 -3.24
N GLY A 751 36.59 -15.31 -4.38
CA GLY A 751 37.71 -15.04 -5.28
C GLY A 751 37.47 -15.54 -6.70
N ALA A 752 38.23 -16.56 -7.12
CA ALA A 752 38.18 -17.09 -8.47
C ALA A 752 36.80 -17.66 -8.84
N LEU A 753 36.45 -17.66 -10.13
CA LEU A 753 35.18 -18.18 -10.62
C LEU A 753 34.95 -19.63 -10.17
N ASN A 754 33.79 -19.91 -9.58
CA ASN A 754 33.36 -21.22 -9.06
C ASN A 754 34.21 -21.78 -7.90
N VAL A 755 35.05 -20.96 -7.25
CA VAL A 755 35.87 -21.40 -6.11
C VAL A 755 35.02 -22.00 -4.99
N GLU A 756 33.82 -21.47 -4.78
CA GLU A 756 32.84 -21.92 -3.80
C GLU A 756 32.37 -23.36 -4.03
N CYS A 757 32.24 -23.77 -5.31
CA CYS A 757 31.86 -25.14 -5.67
C CYS A 757 33.08 -26.06 -5.69
N ASN A 758 34.18 -25.56 -6.26
CA ASN A 758 35.40 -26.35 -6.48
C ASN A 758 36.06 -26.79 -5.18
N ALA A 759 35.92 -26.01 -4.10
CA ALA A 759 36.42 -26.37 -2.78
C ALA A 759 35.94 -27.74 -2.27
N CYS A 760 34.77 -28.20 -2.74
CA CYS A 760 34.22 -29.52 -2.41
C CYS A 760 34.18 -30.46 -3.62
N HIS A 761 33.71 -29.99 -4.78
CA HIS A 761 33.48 -30.84 -5.96
C HIS A 761 34.75 -31.29 -6.70
N GLN A 762 35.92 -30.81 -6.30
CA GLN A 762 37.22 -31.32 -6.75
C GLN A 762 37.96 -32.11 -5.66
N ASN A 763 37.31 -32.37 -4.52
CA ASN A 763 37.92 -33.05 -3.39
C ASN A 763 37.22 -34.38 -3.11
N ALA A 764 37.91 -35.50 -3.41
CA ALA A 764 37.39 -36.86 -3.22
C ALA A 764 37.05 -37.21 -1.76
N THR A 765 37.53 -36.44 -0.78
CA THR A 765 37.17 -36.61 0.64
C THR A 765 35.87 -35.90 1.03
N LYS A 766 35.38 -34.98 0.20
CA LYS A 766 34.19 -34.15 0.47
C LYS A 766 32.97 -34.58 -0.33
N VAL A 767 33.16 -35.21 -1.49
CA VAL A 767 32.07 -35.64 -2.37
C VAL A 767 32.30 -37.08 -2.86
N SER A 768 31.21 -37.76 -3.20
CA SER A 768 31.27 -39.10 -3.81
C SER A 768 31.76 -39.03 -5.26
N ALA A 769 32.16 -40.18 -5.82
CA ALA A 769 32.65 -40.28 -7.20
C ALA A 769 31.67 -39.71 -8.25
N ALA A 770 30.36 -39.78 -8.01
CA ALA A 770 29.33 -39.26 -8.91
C ALA A 770 29.28 -37.72 -8.99
N SER A 771 29.84 -37.03 -7.99
CA SER A 771 29.85 -35.56 -7.89
C SER A 771 31.27 -34.99 -7.81
N LEU A 772 32.28 -35.84 -8.06
CA LEU A 772 33.70 -35.49 -8.09
C LEU A 772 34.13 -35.08 -9.50
N ASN A 773 35.03 -34.10 -9.58
CA ASN A 773 35.60 -33.57 -10.83
C ASN A 773 34.54 -33.01 -11.78
N MET A 774 33.50 -32.38 -11.23
CA MET A 774 32.49 -31.68 -12.03
C MET A 774 33.17 -30.53 -12.78
N ASN A 775 32.99 -30.49 -14.09
CA ASN A 775 33.56 -29.44 -14.92
C ASN A 775 32.48 -28.39 -15.21
N THR A 776 32.88 -27.21 -15.68
CA THR A 776 31.93 -26.20 -16.15
C THR A 776 31.72 -26.29 -17.67
N HIS A 777 30.75 -25.56 -18.19
CA HIS A 777 30.40 -25.55 -19.60
C HIS A 777 31.03 -24.36 -20.35
N VAL A 778 31.03 -24.44 -21.68
CA VAL A 778 31.51 -23.36 -22.56
C VAL A 778 30.41 -22.33 -22.79
N THR A 779 30.76 -21.05 -22.82
CA THR A 779 29.82 -19.94 -23.07
C THR A 779 29.78 -19.51 -24.54
N VAL A 780 30.84 -19.82 -25.29
CA VAL A 780 30.98 -19.51 -26.73
C VAL A 780 31.56 -20.70 -27.48
N LYS A 781 31.20 -20.83 -28.76
CA LYS A 781 31.70 -21.90 -29.65
C LYS A 781 33.22 -21.82 -29.75
N GLY A 782 33.91 -22.91 -29.41
CA GLY A 782 35.38 -23.00 -29.44
C GLY A 782 36.09 -22.34 -28.26
N GLY A 783 35.36 -21.79 -27.28
CA GLY A 783 35.94 -21.19 -26.07
C GLY A 783 36.30 -22.21 -24.98
N SER A 784 36.98 -21.74 -23.96
CA SER A 784 37.29 -22.51 -22.74
C SER A 784 36.05 -22.67 -21.86
N ALA A 785 36.00 -23.75 -21.08
CA ALA A 785 34.97 -23.98 -20.07
C ALA A 785 35.09 -22.94 -18.94
N ASN A 786 34.22 -21.93 -18.95
CA ASN A 786 34.28 -20.79 -18.02
C ASN A 786 32.90 -20.30 -17.55
N MET A 787 31.88 -21.15 -17.60
CA MET A 787 30.54 -20.80 -17.11
C MET A 787 30.49 -20.81 -15.58
N ALA A 788 29.68 -19.95 -14.98
CA ALA A 788 29.44 -20.01 -13.54
C ALA A 788 28.49 -21.18 -13.20
N CYS A 789 28.83 -22.02 -12.22
CA CYS A 789 28.01 -23.15 -11.79
C CYS A 789 26.61 -22.69 -11.33
N ALA A 790 26.56 -21.51 -10.69
CA ALA A 790 25.34 -20.89 -10.19
C ALA A 790 24.33 -20.47 -11.27
N LEU A 791 24.72 -20.47 -12.56
CA LEU A 791 23.78 -20.26 -13.67
C LEU A 791 22.81 -21.44 -13.83
N CYS A 792 23.26 -22.65 -13.49
CA CYS A 792 22.49 -23.87 -13.62
C CYS A 792 22.04 -24.42 -12.28
N HIS A 793 22.84 -24.25 -11.22
CA HIS A 793 22.57 -24.82 -9.91
C HIS A 793 22.22 -23.77 -8.86
N GLU A 794 21.27 -24.10 -7.98
CA GLU A 794 20.96 -23.37 -6.77
C GLU A 794 21.31 -24.26 -5.56
N PRO A 795 22.45 -24.02 -4.88
CA PRO A 795 22.96 -24.93 -3.85
C PRO A 795 22.02 -25.09 -2.64
N HIS A 796 21.05 -24.20 -2.49
CA HIS A 796 20.01 -24.24 -1.47
C HIS A 796 18.76 -25.03 -1.89
N GLY A 797 18.78 -25.72 -3.03
CA GLY A 797 17.70 -26.59 -3.46
C GLY A 797 16.69 -25.91 -4.38
N THR A 798 16.02 -26.75 -5.16
CA THR A 798 15.01 -26.40 -6.17
C THR A 798 14.01 -27.53 -6.26
N THR A 799 12.86 -27.27 -6.90
CA THR A 799 11.90 -28.34 -7.23
C THR A 799 12.44 -29.32 -8.28
N ASN A 800 13.42 -28.90 -9.09
CA ASN A 800 14.08 -29.78 -10.04
C ASN A 800 15.16 -30.64 -9.36
N LEU A 801 15.44 -31.79 -9.98
CA LEU A 801 16.51 -32.68 -9.56
C LEU A 801 17.89 -32.00 -9.63
N TYR A 802 18.81 -32.49 -8.79
CA TYR A 802 20.21 -32.05 -8.73
C TYR A 802 20.38 -30.54 -8.57
N MET A 803 19.46 -29.90 -7.83
CA MET A 803 19.51 -28.47 -7.53
C MET A 803 19.50 -27.60 -8.79
N LEU A 804 18.96 -28.10 -9.91
CA LEU A 804 18.87 -27.33 -11.15
C LEU A 804 17.89 -26.17 -10.99
N ARG A 805 18.28 -24.96 -11.36
CA ARG A 805 17.40 -23.79 -11.29
C ARG A 805 16.10 -24.06 -12.05
N SER A 806 14.98 -23.64 -11.47
CA SER A 806 13.67 -23.70 -12.13
C SER A 806 13.55 -22.70 -13.27
N VAL A 807 14.41 -21.68 -13.31
CA VAL A 807 14.48 -20.68 -14.38
C VAL A 807 15.92 -20.45 -14.79
N ILE A 808 16.22 -20.64 -16.07
CA ILE A 808 17.54 -20.39 -16.67
C ILE A 808 17.33 -19.40 -17.83
N LYS A 809 18.09 -18.29 -17.83
CA LYS A 809 17.97 -17.19 -18.81
C LYS A 809 16.53 -16.69 -19.01
N GLY A 810 15.75 -16.61 -17.92
CA GLY A 810 14.35 -16.17 -17.96
C GLY A 810 13.36 -17.21 -18.48
N THR A 811 13.80 -18.42 -18.82
CA THR A 811 12.95 -19.51 -19.28
C THR A 811 12.77 -20.53 -18.17
N ALA A 812 11.51 -20.86 -17.85
CA ALA A 812 11.20 -21.89 -16.87
C ALA A 812 11.53 -23.27 -17.44
N ILE A 813 12.20 -24.10 -16.63
CA ILE A 813 12.53 -25.48 -16.97
C ILE A 813 12.06 -26.43 -15.87
N SER A 814 11.69 -27.64 -16.25
CA SER A 814 11.29 -28.70 -15.33
C SER A 814 12.14 -29.94 -15.60
N VAL A 815 12.86 -30.41 -14.58
CA VAL A 815 13.70 -31.62 -14.65
C VAL A 815 13.35 -32.52 -13.48
N SER A 816 12.41 -33.42 -13.70
CA SER A 816 11.93 -34.40 -12.71
C SER A 816 12.45 -35.82 -12.95
N ASP A 817 13.07 -36.08 -14.10
CA ASP A 817 13.63 -37.37 -14.49
C ASP A 817 15.05 -37.14 -15.07
N PRO A 818 16.11 -37.75 -14.51
CA PRO A 818 17.48 -37.52 -14.93
C PRO A 818 17.84 -38.20 -16.27
N ILE A 819 16.99 -39.10 -16.76
CA ILE A 819 17.18 -39.84 -18.02
C ILE A 819 16.39 -39.17 -19.14
N ASN A 820 15.11 -38.84 -18.90
CA ASN A 820 14.20 -38.37 -19.94
C ASN A 820 13.88 -36.87 -19.86
N GLY A 821 14.18 -36.20 -18.75
CA GLY A 821 13.71 -34.83 -18.48
C GLY A 821 14.70 -33.71 -18.82
N LEU A 822 15.83 -33.99 -19.49
CA LEU A 822 16.86 -32.99 -19.79
C LEU A 822 16.53 -32.11 -21.01
N VAL A 823 15.66 -32.57 -21.89
CA VAL A 823 15.14 -31.83 -23.04
C VAL A 823 13.61 -31.85 -23.01
N ASP A 824 12.98 -30.82 -23.56
CA ASP A 824 11.54 -30.75 -23.73
C ASP A 824 11.23 -30.71 -25.23
N ASN A 825 10.71 -31.81 -25.77
CA ASN A 825 10.39 -31.90 -27.20
C ASN A 825 9.06 -31.24 -27.57
N THR A 826 8.26 -30.84 -26.57
CA THR A 826 6.99 -30.14 -26.79
C THR A 826 7.24 -28.65 -26.98
N THR A 827 7.99 -28.05 -26.05
CA THR A 827 8.28 -26.61 -26.07
C THR A 827 9.58 -26.27 -26.79
N ASN A 828 10.48 -27.24 -26.95
CA ASN A 828 11.85 -27.04 -27.39
C ASN A 828 12.65 -26.08 -26.48
N LEU A 829 12.30 -26.05 -25.19
CA LEU A 829 12.86 -25.16 -24.17
C LEU A 829 13.22 -25.90 -22.86
N GLY A 830 13.69 -27.15 -22.95
CA GLY A 830 14.26 -27.90 -21.83
C GLY A 830 15.67 -27.44 -21.42
N PHE A 831 16.27 -28.09 -20.42
CA PHE A 831 17.54 -27.66 -19.79
C PHE A 831 18.68 -27.39 -20.79
N CYS A 832 18.90 -28.25 -21.77
CA CYS A 832 19.94 -28.02 -22.78
C CYS A 832 19.51 -26.95 -23.81
N GLN A 833 18.23 -26.96 -24.20
CA GLN A 833 17.70 -26.13 -25.28
C GLN A 833 17.66 -24.64 -24.91
N VAL A 834 17.43 -24.28 -23.63
CA VAL A 834 17.38 -22.86 -23.20
C VAL A 834 18.68 -22.07 -23.42
N CYS A 835 19.80 -22.76 -23.58
CA CYS A 835 21.10 -22.13 -23.79
C CYS A 835 21.60 -22.26 -25.25
N HIS A 836 21.35 -23.39 -25.89
CA HIS A 836 21.94 -23.69 -27.19
C HIS A 836 21.18 -23.05 -28.36
N THR A 837 21.84 -22.15 -29.10
CA THR A 837 21.27 -21.55 -30.33
C THR A 837 22.06 -21.89 -31.60
N GLN A 838 23.30 -22.34 -31.46
CA GLN A 838 24.25 -22.58 -32.56
C GLN A 838 24.76 -24.02 -32.63
N THR A 839 24.27 -24.90 -31.76
CA THR A 839 24.59 -26.33 -31.83
C THR A 839 23.92 -26.97 -33.04
N ASN A 840 24.45 -28.12 -33.45
CA ASN A 840 23.84 -28.90 -34.53
C ASN A 840 22.50 -29.53 -34.10
N HIS A 841 22.35 -29.81 -32.80
CA HIS A 841 21.17 -30.46 -32.22
C HIS A 841 20.65 -29.73 -30.98
N TYR A 842 19.36 -29.93 -30.67
CA TYR A 842 18.67 -29.40 -29.49
C TYR A 842 18.82 -27.88 -29.32
N ARG A 843 18.50 -27.14 -30.38
CA ARG A 843 18.50 -25.67 -30.37
C ARG A 843 17.23 -25.11 -29.73
N ALA A 844 17.36 -23.99 -29.02
CA ALA A 844 16.27 -23.25 -28.40
C ALA A 844 15.15 -22.97 -29.40
N GLY A 845 13.94 -23.46 -29.12
CA GLY A 845 12.76 -23.22 -29.95
C GLY A 845 12.75 -23.92 -31.31
N VAL A 846 13.73 -24.78 -31.61
CA VAL A 846 13.78 -25.52 -32.87
C VAL A 846 13.50 -27.01 -32.59
N PRO A 847 12.48 -27.61 -33.23
CA PRO A 847 12.24 -29.05 -33.13
C PRO A 847 13.46 -29.87 -33.55
N GLU A 848 13.83 -30.85 -32.71
CA GLU A 848 14.89 -31.82 -33.02
C GLU A 848 14.28 -33.07 -33.67
N THR A 849 14.83 -33.49 -34.82
CA THR A 849 14.33 -34.65 -35.57
C THR A 849 15.37 -35.75 -35.80
N GLY A 850 16.62 -35.56 -35.35
CA GLY A 850 17.74 -36.43 -35.69
C GLY A 850 18.70 -36.72 -34.54
N HIS A 851 18.28 -36.61 -33.27
CA HIS A 851 19.12 -36.94 -32.13
C HIS A 851 18.35 -37.60 -30.98
N TYR A 852 19.07 -38.20 -30.01
CA TYR A 852 18.50 -38.98 -28.91
C TYR A 852 17.84 -38.09 -27.85
N THR A 853 16.56 -38.37 -27.58
CA THR A 853 15.76 -37.57 -26.63
C THR A 853 15.86 -38.02 -25.18
N SER A 854 16.61 -39.08 -24.88
CA SER A 854 16.74 -39.68 -23.55
C SER A 854 18.15 -40.23 -23.33
N GLY A 855 18.61 -40.27 -22.08
CA GLY A 855 19.91 -40.87 -21.72
C GLY A 855 21.11 -40.02 -22.12
N CYS A 856 20.94 -38.71 -22.29
CA CYS A 856 21.94 -37.78 -22.81
C CYS A 856 23.30 -37.88 -22.09
N LEU A 857 23.30 -38.05 -20.77
CA LEU A 857 24.50 -38.07 -19.94
C LEU A 857 25.43 -39.28 -20.17
N ASN A 858 24.95 -40.30 -20.89
CA ASN A 858 25.78 -41.43 -21.32
C ASN A 858 26.83 -41.00 -22.35
N CYS A 859 26.51 -39.98 -23.16
CA CYS A 859 27.37 -39.45 -24.22
C CYS A 859 27.91 -38.05 -23.89
N HIS A 860 27.18 -37.30 -23.05
CA HIS A 860 27.49 -35.95 -22.62
C HIS A 860 27.76 -35.92 -21.11
N SER A 861 28.93 -36.37 -20.67
CA SER A 861 29.21 -36.44 -19.23
C SER A 861 29.45 -35.06 -18.60
N HIS A 862 29.00 -34.89 -17.36
CA HIS A 862 29.17 -33.62 -16.64
C HIS A 862 30.64 -33.37 -16.22
N ASN A 863 31.42 -34.43 -16.06
CA ASN A 863 32.82 -34.41 -15.59
C ASN A 863 33.86 -34.57 -16.71
N ALA A 864 33.47 -34.39 -17.97
CA ALA A 864 34.41 -34.50 -19.08
C ALA A 864 35.57 -33.49 -18.94
N SER A 865 36.80 -33.95 -19.16
CA SER A 865 38.03 -33.14 -19.01
C SER A 865 38.07 -31.93 -19.96
N ALA A 866 37.41 -32.03 -21.12
CA ALA A 866 37.33 -30.99 -22.12
C ALA A 866 36.14 -30.01 -21.93
N GLY A 867 35.46 -30.06 -20.78
CA GLY A 867 34.29 -29.25 -20.42
C GLY A 867 33.02 -30.08 -20.27
N ALA A 868 32.15 -29.68 -19.34
CA ALA A 868 30.88 -30.36 -19.05
C ALA A 868 30.03 -30.56 -20.31
N PHE A 869 29.38 -31.72 -20.41
CA PHE A 869 28.45 -32.10 -21.48
C PHE A 869 29.06 -32.06 -22.89
N LYS A 870 30.37 -31.91 -23.01
CA LYS A 870 31.04 -32.14 -24.30
C LYS A 870 30.96 -33.64 -24.61
N PRO A 871 30.69 -34.03 -25.88
CA PRO A 871 30.70 -35.43 -26.26
C PRO A 871 32.00 -36.10 -25.83
N VAL A 872 31.90 -37.17 -25.05
CA VAL A 872 33.07 -37.94 -24.61
C VAL A 872 33.53 -38.87 -25.74
N GLY A 873 34.83 -38.98 -25.94
CA GLY A 873 35.46 -40.07 -26.70
C GLY A 873 35.61 -39.90 -28.22
N GLY A 874 35.00 -38.90 -28.87
CA GLY A 874 35.28 -38.53 -30.28
C GLY A 874 35.01 -39.60 -31.36
N ALA A 875 34.74 -40.84 -30.96
CA ALA A 875 34.50 -42.03 -31.77
C ALA A 875 33.13 -42.63 -31.42
N CYS A 876 32.53 -43.31 -32.40
CA CYS A 876 31.16 -43.82 -32.41
C CYS A 876 30.84 -44.76 -31.22
N ASP A 877 31.84 -45.54 -30.81
CA ASP A 877 31.76 -46.51 -29.71
C ASP A 877 31.45 -45.88 -28.35
N SER A 878 31.68 -44.57 -28.21
CA SER A 878 31.39 -43.82 -26.98
C SER A 878 29.89 -43.64 -26.77
N CYS A 879 29.09 -43.71 -27.84
CA CYS A 879 27.64 -43.58 -27.81
C CYS A 879 26.93 -44.93 -28.04
N HIS A 880 27.46 -45.78 -28.93
CA HIS A 880 26.86 -47.06 -29.33
C HIS A 880 27.42 -48.28 -28.59
N GLY A 881 28.45 -48.08 -27.77
CA GLY A 881 29.17 -49.15 -27.12
C GLY A 881 30.06 -49.96 -28.06
N TYR A 882 30.95 -50.75 -27.47
CA TYR A 882 31.84 -51.65 -28.19
C TYR A 882 31.83 -53.04 -27.52
N PRO A 883 31.35 -54.09 -28.21
CA PRO A 883 30.63 -54.03 -29.48
C PRO A 883 29.14 -53.61 -29.31
N PRO A 884 28.45 -53.17 -30.37
CA PRO A 884 27.01 -52.85 -30.33
C PRO A 884 26.14 -54.09 -30.04
N ALA A 885 25.14 -53.98 -29.16
CA ALA A 885 24.33 -55.10 -28.65
C ALA A 885 22.84 -55.02 -29.03
N PRO A 886 22.12 -56.15 -29.18
CA PRO A 886 20.69 -56.17 -29.50
C PRO A 886 19.78 -55.75 -28.33
N LYS A 887 18.69 -55.01 -28.58
CA LYS A 887 17.63 -54.74 -27.58
C LYS A 887 16.82 -56.00 -27.28
N MET A 888 17.30 -56.87 -26.37
CA MET A 888 16.52 -58.02 -25.87
C MET A 888 16.52 -58.17 -24.34
N PRO A 889 15.41 -58.60 -23.73
CA PRO A 889 15.27 -58.68 -22.27
C PRO A 889 16.04 -59.80 -21.56
N LYS A 890 16.88 -60.60 -22.25
CA LYS A 890 17.39 -61.89 -21.74
C LYS A 890 18.92 -62.12 -21.81
N LEU A 891 19.72 -61.15 -22.24
CA LEU A 891 21.20 -61.27 -22.20
C LEU A 891 21.80 -60.33 -21.14
N ALA A 892 22.67 -60.89 -20.28
CA ALA A 892 23.48 -60.10 -19.35
C ALA A 892 24.78 -59.65 -20.05
N PHE A 893 24.96 -58.34 -20.19
CA PHE A 893 26.16 -57.70 -20.72
C PHE A 893 26.40 -56.36 -19.99
N GLY A 894 27.53 -55.70 -20.22
CA GLY A 894 27.85 -54.43 -19.56
C GLY A 894 28.39 -54.58 -18.12
N VAL A 895 28.83 -55.80 -17.77
CA VAL A 895 29.55 -56.10 -16.52
C VAL A 895 31.01 -56.41 -16.81
N GLN A 896 31.88 -56.24 -15.81
CA GLN A 896 33.33 -56.43 -15.98
C GLN A 896 33.64 -57.84 -16.52
N GLY A 897 34.33 -57.91 -17.66
CA GLY A 897 34.68 -59.18 -18.33
C GLY A 897 33.61 -59.76 -19.26
N VAL A 898 32.43 -59.12 -19.39
CA VAL A 898 31.34 -59.54 -20.30
C VAL A 898 30.83 -58.34 -21.09
N TRP A 899 31.59 -57.98 -22.13
CA TRP A 899 31.37 -56.83 -23.03
C TRP A 899 30.98 -55.57 -22.26
N SER A 900 31.87 -55.15 -21.35
CA SER A 900 31.60 -54.08 -20.37
C SER A 900 31.26 -52.73 -21.00
N SER A 901 31.78 -52.45 -22.20
CA SER A 901 31.48 -51.24 -22.98
C SER A 901 30.31 -51.39 -23.94
N ALA A 902 29.68 -52.56 -24.07
CA ALA A 902 28.56 -52.74 -24.99
C ALA A 902 27.35 -51.88 -24.59
N ARG A 903 26.60 -51.41 -25.59
CA ARG A 903 25.34 -50.67 -25.43
C ARG A 903 24.32 -51.21 -26.43
N PHE A 904 23.05 -51.05 -26.09
CA PHE A 904 21.94 -51.45 -26.95
C PHE A 904 21.91 -50.63 -28.24
N GLU A 905 21.73 -51.30 -29.38
CA GLU A 905 21.43 -50.70 -30.67
C GLU A 905 19.98 -50.22 -30.73
N ASP A 906 19.72 -49.17 -31.50
CA ASP A 906 18.41 -48.53 -31.57
C ASP A 906 17.44 -49.10 -32.60
N TYR A 907 17.75 -50.26 -33.14
CA TYR A 907 16.90 -51.00 -34.07
C TYR A 907 16.78 -52.46 -33.62
N SER A 908 15.57 -53.03 -33.68
CA SER A 908 15.20 -54.28 -33.03
C SER A 908 15.71 -55.56 -33.72
N GLY A 909 16.72 -55.46 -34.58
CA GLY A 909 17.16 -56.56 -35.45
C GLY A 909 18.66 -56.76 -35.59
N GLY A 910 19.50 -55.86 -35.06
CA GLY A 910 20.95 -55.89 -35.23
C GLY A 910 21.74 -56.37 -34.01
N GLY A 911 23.06 -56.50 -34.17
CA GLY A 911 24.01 -56.62 -33.06
C GLY A 911 24.06 -57.96 -32.31
N GLY A 912 23.12 -58.88 -32.52
CA GLY A 912 23.05 -60.15 -31.77
C GLY A 912 24.31 -61.02 -31.86
N ALA A 913 24.94 -61.09 -33.04
CA ALA A 913 26.17 -61.83 -33.25
C ALA A 913 27.38 -61.23 -32.49
N HIS A 914 27.33 -59.95 -32.12
CA HIS A 914 28.41 -59.29 -31.38
C HIS A 914 28.52 -59.73 -29.92
N LEU A 915 27.44 -60.27 -29.34
CA LEU A 915 27.43 -60.81 -27.98
C LEU A 915 27.67 -62.33 -27.95
N VAL A 916 28.41 -62.85 -28.93
CA VAL A 916 28.85 -64.24 -28.98
C VAL A 916 30.36 -64.25 -28.79
N ALA A 917 30.86 -64.89 -27.73
CA ALA A 917 32.28 -64.89 -27.36
C ALA A 917 33.20 -65.43 -28.47
N ALA A 918 32.67 -66.30 -29.34
CA ALA A 918 33.36 -66.82 -30.51
C ALA A 918 33.46 -65.83 -31.69
N HIS A 919 32.65 -64.78 -31.72
CA HIS A 919 32.66 -63.74 -32.75
C HIS A 919 33.39 -62.47 -32.28
N ILE A 920 33.08 -62.01 -31.07
CA ILE A 920 33.76 -60.86 -30.45
C ILE A 920 34.12 -61.23 -29.02
N ALA A 921 35.39 -61.02 -28.67
CA ALA A 921 35.90 -61.35 -27.34
C ALA A 921 35.12 -60.61 -26.23
N PRO A 922 34.75 -61.27 -25.12
CA PRO A 922 34.05 -60.62 -24.00
C PRO A 922 34.81 -59.46 -23.35
N ASN A 923 36.11 -59.35 -23.59
CA ASN A 923 36.99 -58.25 -23.14
C ASN A 923 37.33 -57.25 -24.25
N ALA A 924 36.67 -57.34 -25.41
CA ALA A 924 36.86 -56.43 -26.52
C ALA A 924 36.62 -54.98 -26.06
N LYS A 925 37.56 -54.10 -26.41
CA LYS A 925 37.59 -52.70 -25.96
C LYS A 925 37.67 -51.77 -27.18
N PRO A 926 37.17 -50.52 -27.09
CA PRO A 926 37.20 -49.58 -28.21
C PRO A 926 38.58 -49.38 -28.86
N SER A 927 39.67 -49.52 -28.10
CA SER A 927 41.04 -49.43 -28.63
C SER A 927 41.41 -50.53 -29.63
N ASP A 928 40.66 -51.64 -29.67
CA ASP A 928 40.88 -52.74 -30.62
C ASP A 928 40.35 -52.38 -32.03
N GLY A 929 39.64 -51.25 -32.15
CA GLY A 929 39.13 -50.71 -33.42
C GLY A 929 38.25 -51.72 -34.18
N PHE A 930 38.28 -51.69 -35.51
CA PHE A 930 37.49 -52.61 -36.32
C PHE A 930 38.04 -54.05 -36.40
N ALA A 931 39.18 -54.35 -35.75
CA ALA A 931 39.83 -55.65 -35.89
C ALA A 931 38.92 -56.84 -35.52
N ASN A 932 38.17 -56.72 -34.43
CA ASN A 932 37.21 -57.74 -33.99
C ASN A 932 35.95 -57.83 -34.87
N CYS A 933 35.66 -56.78 -35.65
CA CYS A 933 34.47 -56.67 -36.49
C CYS A 933 34.73 -57.09 -37.93
N ASN A 934 36.00 -57.05 -38.37
CA ASN A 934 36.41 -57.22 -39.76
C ASN A 934 35.96 -58.55 -40.35
N ILE A 935 35.97 -59.66 -39.59
CA ILE A 935 35.54 -60.99 -40.09
C ILE A 935 34.14 -60.97 -40.75
N CYS A 936 33.27 -60.08 -40.29
CA CYS A 936 31.90 -59.88 -40.77
C CYS A 936 31.70 -58.54 -41.51
N HIS A 937 32.55 -57.52 -41.30
CA HIS A 937 32.43 -56.18 -41.88
C HIS A 937 33.61 -55.83 -42.82
N ASN A 938 33.92 -56.74 -43.76
CA ASN A 938 35.13 -56.67 -44.60
C ASN A 938 35.10 -55.65 -45.76
N GLY A 939 33.93 -55.17 -46.20
CA GLY A 939 33.81 -54.27 -47.36
C GLY A 939 34.30 -52.81 -47.15
N GLY A 940 34.91 -52.51 -46.02
CA GLY A 940 35.16 -51.13 -45.55
C GLY A 940 36.61 -50.64 -45.54
N ARG A 941 37.60 -51.36 -46.09
CA ARG A 941 38.99 -50.85 -46.15
C ARG A 941 39.50 -50.41 -47.53
N THR A 942 38.85 -50.77 -48.64
CA THR A 942 39.43 -50.53 -49.98
C THR A 942 38.46 -50.09 -51.08
N GLY A 943 37.16 -49.89 -50.82
CA GLY A 943 36.16 -49.52 -51.84
C GLY A 943 35.68 -48.06 -51.78
N ALA A 944 35.33 -47.48 -52.93
CA ALA A 944 34.92 -46.08 -53.12
C ALA A 944 33.52 -45.71 -52.57
N THR A 945 32.80 -46.64 -51.96
CA THR A 945 31.48 -46.41 -51.34
C THR A 945 31.50 -46.91 -49.90
N PRO A 946 31.40 -46.04 -48.86
CA PRO A 946 31.47 -46.48 -47.48
C PRO A 946 30.17 -47.17 -47.05
N TYR A 947 30.24 -48.48 -46.88
CA TYR A 947 29.14 -49.36 -46.45
C TYR A 947 28.89 -49.37 -44.92
N HIS A 948 29.30 -48.30 -44.22
CA HIS A 948 28.93 -47.91 -42.84
C HIS A 948 29.28 -46.44 -42.58
N GLN A 949 28.32 -45.52 -42.77
CA GLN A 949 28.57 -44.07 -42.71
C GLN A 949 28.66 -43.48 -41.29
N MET A 950 28.37 -44.26 -40.25
CA MET A 950 28.50 -43.84 -38.84
C MET A 950 27.71 -42.57 -38.49
N VAL A 951 26.47 -42.46 -38.97
CA VAL A 951 25.58 -41.32 -38.75
C VAL A 951 24.48 -41.67 -37.74
N THR A 952 24.21 -40.77 -36.79
CA THR A 952 23.14 -40.90 -35.79
C THR A 952 21.92 -40.05 -36.18
N PRO A 953 20.69 -40.50 -35.89
CA PRO A 953 20.34 -41.77 -35.25
C PRO A 953 20.53 -42.93 -36.23
N VAL A 954 21.09 -44.05 -35.76
CA VAL A 954 21.36 -45.21 -36.63
C VAL A 954 20.05 -45.78 -37.20
N SER A 955 18.95 -45.66 -36.45
CA SER A 955 17.61 -46.08 -36.89
C SER A 955 17.13 -45.41 -38.18
N THR A 956 17.68 -44.26 -38.57
CA THR A 956 17.36 -43.57 -39.84
C THR A 956 18.39 -43.82 -40.93
N HIS A 957 19.46 -44.57 -40.64
CA HIS A 957 20.59 -44.84 -41.54
C HIS A 957 20.93 -46.35 -41.62
N ILE A 958 19.99 -47.23 -41.24
CA ILE A 958 20.18 -48.70 -41.17
C ILE A 958 20.54 -49.29 -42.54
N SER A 959 20.07 -48.67 -43.64
CA SER A 959 20.40 -49.06 -45.02
C SER A 959 21.89 -49.02 -45.34
N ASN A 960 22.69 -48.36 -44.50
CA ASN A 960 24.11 -48.14 -44.71
C ASN A 960 24.98 -49.17 -43.99
N VAL A 961 24.45 -50.26 -43.42
CA VAL A 961 25.23 -51.30 -42.72
C VAL A 961 25.26 -52.59 -43.54
N HIS A 962 26.43 -53.00 -44.04
CA HIS A 962 26.60 -54.24 -44.79
C HIS A 962 27.50 -55.27 -44.07
N VAL A 963 27.16 -56.56 -44.23
CA VAL A 963 27.87 -57.71 -43.65
C VAL A 963 28.38 -58.62 -44.77
N GLU A 964 29.68 -58.88 -44.80
CA GLU A 964 30.36 -59.79 -45.71
C GLU A 964 31.32 -60.70 -44.92
N VAL A 965 30.98 -61.99 -44.84
CA VAL A 965 31.83 -62.99 -44.19
C VAL A 965 32.82 -63.57 -45.21
N ASP A 966 34.10 -63.61 -44.85
CA ASP A 966 35.17 -64.21 -45.65
C ASP A 966 34.78 -65.64 -46.10
N PRO A 967 34.88 -65.96 -47.41
CA PRO A 967 34.54 -67.27 -47.94
C PRO A 967 35.16 -68.46 -47.21
N LYS A 968 36.34 -68.34 -46.60
CA LYS A 968 37.01 -69.44 -45.89
C LYS A 968 36.29 -69.90 -44.62
N TYR A 969 35.34 -69.11 -44.12
CA TYR A 969 34.50 -69.45 -42.97
C TYR A 969 33.08 -69.90 -43.39
N ARG A 970 32.89 -70.26 -44.68
CA ARG A 970 31.63 -70.82 -45.24
C ARG A 970 31.75 -72.35 -45.38
N PHE A 971 30.71 -73.10 -45.03
CA PHE A 971 30.72 -74.58 -45.05
C PHE A 971 30.13 -75.21 -46.35
N GLY A 972 30.26 -74.56 -47.52
CA GLY A 972 29.92 -75.16 -48.83
C GLY A 972 29.51 -74.16 -49.93
N ASP A 973 29.78 -74.52 -51.19
CA ASP A 973 29.64 -73.63 -52.37
C ASP A 973 28.28 -73.69 -53.08
N GLY A 974 27.33 -74.52 -52.59
CA GLY A 974 26.14 -74.93 -53.34
C GLY A 974 24.78 -74.33 -52.97
N PHE A 975 24.67 -73.33 -52.08
CA PHE A 975 23.39 -72.78 -51.64
C PHE A 975 23.33 -71.23 -51.72
N PRO A 976 22.12 -70.64 -51.84
CA PRO A 976 21.92 -69.22 -52.06
C PRO A 976 22.66 -68.41 -51.02
N VAL A 977 23.56 -67.57 -51.53
CA VAL A 977 24.32 -66.57 -50.79
C VAL A 977 23.36 -65.83 -49.86
N TYR A 978 23.78 -65.56 -48.62
CA TYR A 978 23.22 -64.49 -47.83
C TYR A 978 23.41 -63.20 -48.63
N THR A 979 22.49 -62.91 -49.56
CA THR A 979 22.40 -61.59 -50.13
C THR A 979 22.03 -60.74 -48.93
N SER A 980 22.96 -59.93 -48.45
CA SER A 980 22.69 -58.83 -47.54
C SER A 980 21.55 -58.03 -48.17
N ALA A 981 20.31 -58.44 -47.89
CA ALA A 981 19.15 -57.97 -48.63
C ALA A 981 18.96 -56.53 -48.17
N LYS A 982 19.39 -55.63 -49.05
CA LYS A 982 19.27 -54.19 -48.97
C LYS A 982 17.92 -53.85 -48.32
N LEU A 983 17.95 -53.25 -47.13
CA LEU A 983 16.79 -52.56 -46.57
C LEU A 983 16.37 -51.54 -47.64
N VAL A 984 15.27 -51.84 -48.33
CA VAL A 984 14.80 -51.04 -49.46
C VAL A 984 13.85 -49.98 -48.95
N ASN A 985 14.02 -48.75 -49.42
CA ASN A 985 13.09 -47.67 -49.11
C ASN A 985 11.65 -48.05 -49.53
N PRO A 986 10.63 -47.60 -48.78
CA PRO A 986 9.24 -47.79 -49.17
C PRO A 986 9.01 -47.34 -50.63
N PRO A 987 8.26 -48.09 -51.44
CA PRO A 987 7.24 -49.07 -51.05
C PRO A 987 7.68 -50.56 -51.09
N ALA A 988 8.96 -50.88 -51.25
CA ALA A 988 9.40 -52.27 -51.36
C ALA A 988 9.50 -52.97 -49.99
N ILE A 989 9.10 -54.25 -49.93
CA ILE A 989 9.04 -55.05 -48.69
C ILE A 989 10.36 -55.82 -48.50
N ASN A 990 10.98 -55.73 -47.31
CA ASN A 990 12.21 -56.46 -46.95
C ASN A 990 12.02 -57.99 -47.05
N ALA A 991 12.89 -58.67 -47.81
CA ALA A 991 12.69 -60.07 -48.21
C ALA A 991 13.23 -61.15 -47.24
N THR A 992 14.22 -60.89 -46.38
CA THR A 992 14.82 -61.91 -45.46
C THR A 992 15.57 -61.32 -44.24
N GLY A 993 15.50 -62.01 -43.08
CA GLY A 993 16.47 -62.14 -41.96
C GLY A 993 17.17 -60.91 -41.33
N SER A 994 17.29 -60.86 -40.00
CA SER A 994 18.06 -59.83 -39.26
C SER A 994 19.39 -60.37 -38.72
N CYS A 995 20.41 -59.50 -38.54
CA CYS A 995 21.77 -59.85 -38.07
C CYS A 995 21.82 -60.52 -36.69
N PHE A 996 20.69 -60.50 -35.98
CA PHE A 996 20.46 -61.18 -34.72
C PHE A 996 20.62 -62.71 -34.81
N ASN A 997 20.39 -63.28 -35.99
CA ASN A 997 20.57 -64.70 -36.25
C ASN A 997 21.21 -64.91 -37.63
N THR A 998 22.51 -64.61 -37.76
CA THR A 998 23.35 -65.45 -38.62
C THR A 998 23.33 -66.83 -38.00
N SER A 999 22.27 -67.59 -38.26
CA SER A 999 22.20 -68.99 -37.89
C SER A 999 23.40 -69.61 -38.56
N CYS A 1000 24.33 -70.13 -37.76
CA CYS A 1000 25.63 -70.64 -38.19
C CYS A 1000 25.50 -71.70 -39.32
N HIS A 1001 25.29 -71.24 -40.55
CA HIS A 1001 25.72 -71.77 -41.84
C HIS A 1001 24.74 -72.44 -42.84
N MET A 1002 23.40 -72.58 -42.64
CA MET A 1002 22.63 -73.47 -43.57
C MET A 1002 21.15 -73.17 -43.97
N VAL A 1003 20.40 -72.18 -43.44
CA VAL A 1003 18.98 -71.97 -43.90
C VAL A 1003 18.46 -70.53 -43.76
N LYS A 1004 17.42 -70.19 -44.55
CA LYS A 1004 16.68 -68.91 -44.54
C LYS A 1004 16.04 -68.66 -43.17
N THR A 1005 16.43 -67.59 -42.48
CA THR A 1005 15.89 -67.27 -41.15
C THR A 1005 14.51 -66.58 -41.23
N PRO A 1006 13.62 -66.82 -40.24
CA PRO A 1006 12.36 -66.09 -40.12
C PRO A 1006 12.58 -64.57 -39.99
N ARG A 1007 11.52 -63.77 -40.11
CA ARG A 1007 11.56 -62.32 -39.91
C ARG A 1007 11.44 -62.01 -38.40
N TRP A 1008 12.45 -61.36 -37.82
CA TRP A 1008 12.49 -61.03 -36.37
C TRP A 1008 12.19 -59.55 -36.07
N SER A 1009 12.08 -58.70 -37.10
CA SER A 1009 11.72 -57.29 -36.93
C SER A 1009 10.71 -56.81 -37.98
N ILE A 1010 9.78 -55.97 -37.53
CA ILE A 1010 8.80 -55.23 -38.33
C ILE A 1010 9.15 -53.73 -38.42
N GLU A 1011 10.24 -53.32 -37.76
CA GLU A 1011 10.71 -51.93 -37.76
C GLU A 1011 11.21 -51.56 -39.16
N ARG A 1012 11.07 -50.27 -39.51
CA ARG A 1012 11.29 -49.72 -40.86
C ARG A 1012 12.64 -50.07 -41.44
#